data_AF-A0A0H2WZ36-F1
#
_entry.id   AF-A0A0H2WZ36-F1
#
_cell.length_a   1.000
_cell.length_b   1.000
_cell.length_c   1.000
_cell.angle_alpha   90.00
_cell.angle_beta   90.00
_cell.angle_gamma   90.00
#
_symmetry.space_group_name_H-M   'P 1'
#
loop_
_entity.id
_entity.type
_entity.pdbx_description
1 polymer ?
#
loop_
_entity_poly.entity_id
_entity_poly.type
_entity_poly.pdbx_seq_one_letter_code
_entity_poly.pdbx_strand_id
1 'polypeptide(L)'
;MAKSCLHILTNNEYATTRCQDGIVLFWPIDGEIELQKFRKSKIIEDDIYIINHLDVFSIKNNKKTIMLYLSSDWFAELGFTFFNYHYTAKLIKSSYNLKCLLLKLTYRYLDNQPLNDADIRKLQDIIKIIAKEASMDKKIAQNQYRYAYYGDLRDELEYIYQNVNQRLTLKSVADKLFVSKSNLSSQFHLLMGMGFKKYIDTLKIGKSIEILLTTDSTISNISEHLGFSSSSTYSKMFKSYMDITPNEYRNLSKYNKCLMLKPEPLVGKMVQEVKEIILNYIEHYKNHLTDVIHIDEDKFETPKLFQTVIQINTYTEMKLVFLEGIFKTLLNKNSQVVFFIMPSILKSKNTMSEEEKFTIIKTIIESDLKIAFNINNIETTYFVEEAFMSVFRQISPNELSNHNNYEVHFVFDLSLMEIRTIYRMILKLHNIMLNVKLGLNITCLFEKPSVFKSLVSQIKRLKFDSLIIDNANLSSPYLMGESDELLLKNILHFKNLKQVINELDIEQEKLIFLNVENHKLLNNKERDLSNSAPLIYKTLSALYHNFDGFGLNIFDNHQAFNAMHLYDKNGFKTTLGLILEKFIEYVSKPKYENSYYSIFDIENYYCLVIYDWRVIESETIMSNFEDSQVYINFKNNVLNDKYLIVIETLDENSGNINHLISKELRDKYEWNPSLLSKIDNYLKPAIEIKEHNFSDNSLNINVTFNALYIIKIGKK
;
A
#
# COMPACT_ATOMS: atom_id res chain seq x y z
N MET A 1 9.90 -32.57 22.65
CA MET A 1 10.00 -32.28 21.20
C MET A 1 9.16 -31.06 20.80
N ALA A 2 7.88 -30.93 21.18
CA ALA A 2 7.09 -29.70 20.94
C ALA A 2 7.60 -28.44 21.69
N LYS A 3 8.32 -28.65 22.80
CA LYS A 3 8.76 -27.59 23.74
C LYS A 3 9.84 -26.63 23.23
N SER A 4 10.42 -26.86 22.06
CA SER A 4 11.47 -25.98 21.51
C SER A 4 10.92 -24.88 20.62
N CYS A 5 9.94 -25.21 19.77
CA CYS A 5 9.39 -24.30 18.79
C CYS A 5 8.11 -23.58 19.24
N LEU A 6 7.19 -24.24 19.97
CA LEU A 6 5.90 -23.67 20.33
C LEU A 6 5.81 -23.36 21.82
N HIS A 7 5.38 -22.14 22.15
CA HIS A 7 5.25 -21.64 23.52
C HIS A 7 4.04 -20.72 23.65
N ILE A 8 3.61 -20.48 24.89
CA ILE A 8 2.62 -19.44 25.22
C ILE A 8 3.32 -18.44 26.14
N LEU A 9 3.36 -17.19 25.69
CA LEU A 9 3.92 -16.09 26.46
C LEU A 9 2.87 -15.52 27.39
N THR A 10 3.19 -15.46 28.69
CA THR A 10 2.27 -15.00 29.75
C THR A 10 2.85 -13.87 30.58
N ASN A 11 4.15 -13.58 30.48
CA ASN A 11 4.75 -12.47 31.22
C ASN A 11 4.38 -11.16 30.53
N ASN A 12 4.22 -10.10 31.32
CA ASN A 12 3.91 -8.76 30.81
C ASN A 12 4.99 -8.25 29.86
N GLU A 13 6.25 -8.53 30.19
CA GLU A 13 7.40 -8.03 29.47
C GLU A 13 8.44 -9.13 29.22
N TYR A 14 9.13 -9.01 28.09
CA TYR A 14 10.29 -9.83 27.77
C TYR A 14 11.44 -8.92 27.34
N ALA A 15 12.61 -9.14 27.95
CA ALA A 15 13.81 -8.36 27.70
C ALA A 15 14.26 -8.42 26.23
N THR A 16 14.99 -7.40 25.80
CA THR A 16 15.46 -7.29 24.42
C THR A 16 16.38 -8.45 24.02
N THR A 17 16.01 -9.09 22.91
CA THR A 17 16.73 -10.21 22.33
C THR A 17 16.83 -10.06 20.80
N ARG A 18 17.59 -10.95 20.16
CA ARG A 18 17.74 -11.03 18.71
C ARG A 18 17.25 -12.39 18.23
N CYS A 19 16.51 -12.41 17.12
CA CYS A 19 16.22 -13.64 16.40
C CYS A 19 17.49 -14.09 15.65
N GLN A 20 18.23 -15.03 16.23
CA GLN A 20 19.55 -15.43 15.71
C GLN A 20 19.49 -16.36 14.48
N ASP A 21 18.39 -17.08 14.30
CA ASP A 21 18.16 -18.04 13.21
C ASP A 21 16.64 -18.15 13.01
N GLY A 22 16.20 -18.29 11.76
CA GLY A 22 14.79 -18.54 11.46
C GLY A 22 13.87 -17.34 11.69
N ILE A 23 12.62 -17.63 11.98
CA ILE A 23 11.57 -16.64 12.27
C ILE A 23 10.81 -16.97 13.54
N VAL A 24 10.16 -15.95 14.11
CA VAL A 24 9.23 -16.09 15.24
C VAL A 24 7.87 -15.54 14.84
N LEU A 25 6.82 -16.35 14.99
CA LEU A 25 5.44 -15.92 14.84
C LEU A 25 4.88 -15.60 16.23
N PHE A 26 4.31 -14.42 16.37
CA PHE A 26 3.50 -14.02 17.52
C PHE A 26 2.05 -13.89 17.11
N TRP A 27 1.15 -14.46 17.91
CA TRP A 27 -0.29 -14.25 17.77
C TRP A 27 -0.92 -14.06 19.16
N PRO A 28 -1.33 -12.82 19.53
CA PRO A 28 -2.02 -12.56 20.78
C PRO A 28 -3.40 -13.23 20.75
N ILE A 29 -3.66 -14.06 21.76
CA ILE A 29 -4.91 -14.82 21.93
C ILE A 29 -5.75 -14.30 23.10
N ASP A 30 -5.23 -13.35 23.87
CA ASP A 30 -5.94 -12.64 24.92
C ASP A 30 -5.36 -11.23 24.99
N GLY A 31 -6.15 -10.21 24.63
CA GLY A 31 -5.72 -8.82 24.55
C GLY A 31 -4.76 -8.55 23.38
N GLU A 32 -3.72 -7.79 23.67
CA GLU A 32 -2.74 -7.32 22.70
C GLU A 32 -1.31 -7.74 23.08
N ILE A 33 -0.40 -7.65 22.11
CA ILE A 33 1.04 -7.67 22.35
C ILE A 33 1.66 -6.37 21.84
N GLU A 34 2.45 -5.72 22.69
CA GLU A 34 3.24 -4.55 22.37
C GLU A 34 4.70 -4.97 22.13
N LEU A 35 5.10 -5.00 20.86
CA LEU A 35 6.45 -5.30 20.42
C LEU A 35 7.23 -4.02 20.20
N GLN A 36 8.32 -3.84 20.95
CA GLN A 36 9.27 -2.78 20.67
C GLN A 36 10.36 -3.30 19.72
N LYS A 37 10.43 -2.71 18.53
CA LYS A 37 11.57 -2.81 17.61
C LYS A 37 12.19 -1.42 17.47
N PHE A 38 13.46 -1.29 17.84
CA PHE A 38 14.13 0.02 17.86
C PHE A 38 13.40 1.05 18.78
N ARG A 39 13.15 2.29 18.31
CA ARG A 39 12.32 3.30 19.01
C ARG A 39 10.83 2.99 18.99
N LYS A 40 10.39 2.20 18.02
CA LYS A 40 8.97 2.11 17.69
C LYS A 40 8.35 0.95 18.43
N SER A 41 7.20 1.25 18.99
CA SER A 41 6.34 0.27 19.61
C SER A 41 5.23 -0.10 18.63
N LYS A 42 4.96 -1.39 18.52
CA LYS A 42 3.91 -1.93 17.68
C LYS A 42 2.95 -2.76 18.52
N ILE A 43 1.71 -2.31 18.58
CA ILE A 43 0.61 -3.01 19.20
C ILE A 43 -0.05 -3.91 18.14
N ILE A 44 -0.27 -5.17 18.49
CA ILE A 44 -0.93 -6.16 17.64
C ILE A 44 -2.09 -6.74 18.43
N GLU A 45 -3.27 -6.78 17.80
CA GLU A 45 -4.50 -7.38 18.32
C GLU A 45 -5.00 -8.41 17.30
N ASP A 46 -5.31 -9.62 17.77
CA ASP A 46 -5.86 -10.74 16.99
C ASP A 46 -5.26 -10.96 15.58
N ASP A 47 -3.96 -10.73 15.41
CA ASP A 47 -3.27 -10.94 14.13
C ASP A 47 -1.90 -11.56 14.34
N ILE A 48 -1.36 -12.19 13.29
CA ILE A 48 -0.03 -12.80 13.31
C ILE A 48 1.01 -11.73 12.99
N TYR A 49 2.09 -11.71 13.75
CA TYR A 49 3.26 -10.89 13.45
C TYR A 49 4.53 -11.73 13.36
N ILE A 50 5.39 -11.42 12.39
CA ILE A 50 6.63 -12.15 12.12
C ILE A 50 7.85 -11.32 12.56
N ILE A 51 8.69 -11.91 13.41
CA ILE A 51 10.07 -11.48 13.66
C ILE A 51 10.99 -12.25 12.73
N ASN A 52 11.82 -11.53 11.98
CA ASN A 52 12.73 -12.10 10.99
C ASN A 52 14.10 -12.44 11.58
N HIS A 53 14.86 -13.24 10.83
CA HIS A 53 16.26 -13.50 11.12
C HIS A 53 17.04 -12.16 11.22
N LEU A 54 17.85 -12.04 12.28
CA LEU A 54 18.59 -10.85 12.72
C LEU A 54 17.76 -9.71 13.31
N ASP A 55 16.43 -9.78 13.35
CA ASP A 55 15.64 -8.72 14.00
C ASP A 55 15.95 -8.64 15.50
N VAL A 56 16.08 -7.41 16.01
CA VAL A 56 16.15 -7.11 17.44
C VAL A 56 14.77 -6.65 17.90
N PHE A 57 14.27 -7.25 18.97
CA PHE A 57 12.95 -6.94 19.50
C PHE A 57 12.87 -7.15 21.02
N SER A 58 11.88 -6.53 21.65
CA SER A 58 11.45 -6.80 23.02
C SER A 58 9.92 -6.75 23.11
N ILE A 59 9.36 -7.29 24.18
CA ILE A 59 7.93 -7.26 24.46
C ILE A 59 7.73 -6.34 25.66
N LYS A 60 6.90 -5.30 25.51
CA LYS A 60 6.62 -4.26 26.52
C LYS A 60 5.28 -4.42 27.23
N ASN A 61 4.35 -5.05 26.54
CA ASN A 61 3.08 -5.44 27.09
C ASN A 61 2.69 -6.75 26.42
N ASN A 62 2.23 -7.71 27.23
CA ASN A 62 1.73 -8.98 26.74
C ASN A 62 0.85 -9.60 27.81
N LYS A 63 -0.32 -10.06 27.39
CA LYS A 63 -1.22 -10.80 28.27
C LYS A 63 -1.14 -12.29 28.01
N LYS A 64 -1.63 -12.79 26.86
CA LYS A 64 -1.36 -14.17 26.42
C LYS A 64 -1.13 -14.23 24.92
N THR A 65 0.01 -14.75 24.50
CA THR A 65 0.42 -14.81 23.09
C THR A 65 0.95 -16.18 22.71
N ILE A 66 0.48 -16.76 21.61
CA ILE A 66 1.12 -17.92 20.98
C ILE A 66 2.43 -17.47 20.33
N MET A 67 3.52 -18.15 20.67
CA MET A 67 4.83 -17.98 20.05
C MET A 67 5.24 -19.26 19.32
N LEU A 68 5.39 -19.20 17.99
CA LEU A 68 5.96 -20.30 17.20
C LEU A 68 7.29 -19.87 16.59
N TYR A 69 8.37 -20.53 16.99
CA TYR A 69 9.71 -20.39 16.45
C TYR A 69 9.98 -21.44 15.36
N LEU A 70 10.43 -20.99 14.19
CA LEU A 70 10.78 -21.86 13.05
C LEU A 70 12.21 -21.56 12.61
N SER A 71 13.16 -22.47 12.89
CA SER A 71 14.56 -22.34 12.43
C SER A 71 14.68 -22.39 10.91
N SER A 72 15.77 -21.87 10.33
CA SER A 72 15.96 -21.87 8.88
C SER A 72 15.99 -23.27 8.26
N ASP A 73 16.39 -24.31 9.00
CA ASP A 73 16.48 -25.68 8.44
C ASP A 73 15.12 -26.25 8.06
N TRP A 74 14.05 -25.83 8.75
CA TRP A 74 12.69 -26.21 8.41
C TRP A 74 12.31 -25.80 6.99
N PHE A 75 12.77 -24.62 6.57
CA PHE A 75 12.58 -24.10 5.23
C PHE A 75 13.48 -24.82 4.23
N ALA A 76 14.76 -25.00 4.57
CA ALA A 76 15.73 -25.66 3.71
C ALA A 76 15.36 -27.12 3.39
N GLU A 77 14.85 -27.87 4.39
CA GLU A 77 14.37 -29.25 4.21
C GLU A 77 13.21 -29.36 3.23
N LEU A 78 12.37 -28.33 3.15
CA LEU A 78 11.26 -28.26 2.20
C LEU A 78 11.67 -27.64 0.85
N GLY A 79 12.97 -27.38 0.64
CA GLY A 79 13.50 -26.85 -0.62
C GLY A 79 13.47 -25.33 -0.75
N PHE A 80 13.16 -24.58 0.31
CA PHE A 80 13.10 -23.12 0.28
C PHE A 80 14.44 -22.48 0.65
N THR A 81 14.84 -21.43 -0.08
CA THR A 81 16.09 -20.68 0.17
C THR A 81 15.89 -19.57 1.21
N PHE A 82 15.70 -19.95 2.48
CA PHE A 82 15.31 -19.05 3.59
C PHE A 82 16.05 -17.70 3.66
N PHE A 83 17.39 -17.72 3.64
CA PHE A 83 18.20 -16.52 3.89
C PHE A 83 18.14 -15.47 2.76
N ASN A 84 17.54 -15.80 1.62
CA ASN A 84 17.30 -14.88 0.51
C ASN A 84 16.03 -14.05 0.69
N TYR A 85 15.20 -14.36 1.68
CA TYR A 85 13.91 -13.72 1.87
C TYR A 85 13.79 -13.07 3.24
N HIS A 86 12.92 -12.07 3.29
CA HIS A 86 12.31 -11.49 4.47
C HIS A 86 10.83 -11.91 4.47
N TYR A 87 10.24 -12.09 5.65
CA TYR A 87 8.91 -12.65 5.81
C TYR A 87 7.97 -11.67 6.52
N THR A 88 6.77 -11.49 5.99
CA THR A 88 5.75 -10.61 6.60
C THR A 88 4.37 -11.24 6.56
N ALA A 89 3.68 -11.23 7.71
CA ALA A 89 2.35 -11.81 7.84
C ALA A 89 1.29 -11.12 6.96
N LYS A 90 1.53 -9.86 6.57
CA LYS A 90 0.61 -9.06 5.74
C LYS A 90 0.37 -9.61 4.34
N LEU A 91 1.24 -10.50 3.87
CA LEU A 91 1.11 -11.12 2.55
C LEU A 91 0.39 -12.48 2.61
N ILE A 92 0.19 -13.01 3.82
CA ILE A 92 -0.41 -14.34 4.03
C ILE A 92 -1.89 -14.31 3.65
N LYS A 93 -2.21 -15.12 2.64
CA LYS A 93 -3.56 -15.37 2.10
C LYS A 93 -4.32 -16.28 3.03
N SER A 94 -3.66 -17.37 3.37
CA SER A 94 -4.16 -18.49 4.16
C SER A 94 -4.05 -18.20 5.66
N SER A 95 -4.28 -16.95 6.10
CA SER A 95 -4.07 -16.53 7.49
C SER A 95 -4.97 -17.32 8.43
N TYR A 96 -6.19 -17.63 7.99
CA TYR A 96 -7.11 -18.48 8.70
C TYR A 96 -6.63 -19.92 8.80
N ASN A 97 -6.21 -20.53 7.69
CA ASN A 97 -5.67 -21.90 7.71
C ASN A 97 -4.42 -21.97 8.60
N LEU A 98 -3.53 -20.99 8.50
CA LEU A 98 -2.36 -20.84 9.36
C LEU A 98 -2.77 -20.77 10.84
N LYS A 99 -3.72 -19.92 11.19
CA LYS A 99 -4.29 -19.81 12.55
C LYS A 99 -4.92 -21.14 13.00
N CYS A 100 -5.67 -21.83 12.14
CA CYS A 100 -6.22 -23.16 12.44
C CYS A 100 -5.15 -24.20 12.75
N LEU A 101 -4.08 -24.24 11.93
CA LEU A 101 -2.96 -25.15 12.14
C LEU A 101 -2.24 -24.82 13.46
N LEU A 102 -2.03 -23.53 13.75
CA LEU A 102 -1.46 -23.04 15.01
C LEU A 102 -2.32 -23.41 16.23
N LEU A 103 -3.64 -23.23 16.18
CA LEU A 103 -4.57 -23.60 17.25
C LEU A 103 -4.53 -25.11 17.51
N LYS A 104 -4.57 -25.94 16.46
CA LYS A 104 -4.50 -27.41 16.59
C LYS A 104 -3.17 -27.86 17.21
N LEU A 105 -2.05 -27.27 16.81
CA LEU A 105 -0.74 -27.53 17.40
C LEU A 105 -0.68 -27.07 18.87
N THR A 106 -1.23 -25.89 19.16
CA THR A 106 -1.25 -25.30 20.50
C THR A 106 -2.09 -26.14 21.46
N TYR A 107 -3.27 -26.59 21.04
CA TYR A 107 -4.12 -27.45 21.85
C TYR A 107 -3.40 -28.74 22.27
N ARG A 108 -2.73 -29.42 21.32
CA ARG A 108 -1.95 -30.63 21.60
C ARG A 108 -0.72 -30.36 22.48
N TYR A 109 -0.07 -29.20 22.29
CA TYR A 109 1.02 -28.74 23.14
C TYR A 109 0.58 -28.58 24.60
N LEU A 110 -0.60 -27.99 24.84
CA LEU A 110 -1.17 -27.81 26.17
C LEU A 110 -1.55 -29.13 26.85
N ASP A 111 -1.76 -30.20 26.08
CA ASP A 111 -1.95 -31.57 26.59
C ASP A 111 -0.62 -32.29 26.92
N ASN A 112 0.52 -31.61 26.80
CA ASN A 112 1.87 -32.18 26.98
C ASN A 112 2.13 -33.41 26.09
N GLN A 113 1.41 -33.56 24.97
CA GLN A 113 1.62 -34.67 24.04
C GLN A 113 2.89 -34.44 23.20
N PRO A 114 3.70 -35.48 22.94
CA PRO A 114 4.80 -35.35 21.98
C PRO A 114 4.26 -35.07 20.57
N LEU A 115 5.05 -34.35 19.76
CA LEU A 115 4.73 -34.16 18.34
C LEU A 115 4.69 -35.53 17.66
N ASN A 116 3.57 -35.83 17.00
CA ASN A 116 3.46 -36.98 16.13
C ASN A 116 3.62 -36.58 14.65
N ASP A 117 3.62 -37.56 13.75
CA ASP A 117 3.76 -37.29 12.31
C ASP A 117 2.68 -36.36 11.76
N ALA A 118 1.46 -36.41 12.32
CA ALA A 118 0.39 -35.51 11.92
C ALA A 118 0.65 -34.06 12.36
N ASP A 119 1.36 -33.84 13.46
CA ASP A 119 1.75 -32.50 13.93
C ASP A 119 2.95 -31.97 13.14
N ILE A 120 3.88 -32.85 12.79
CA ILE A 120 5.00 -32.52 11.89
C ILE A 120 4.45 -32.09 10.52
N ARG A 121 3.46 -32.80 9.98
CA ARG A 121 2.78 -32.38 8.74
C ARG A 121 2.15 -31.00 8.86
N LYS A 122 1.45 -30.70 9.97
CA LYS A 122 0.88 -29.35 10.20
C LYS A 122 1.96 -28.28 10.26
N LEU A 123 3.10 -28.55 10.91
CA LEU A 123 4.24 -27.63 10.91
C LEU A 123 4.78 -27.41 9.50
N GLN A 124 4.94 -28.47 8.71
CA GLN A 124 5.36 -28.36 7.31
C GLN A 124 4.38 -27.54 6.47
N ASP A 125 3.07 -27.67 6.71
CA ASP A 125 2.06 -26.89 6.02
C ASP A 125 2.10 -25.41 6.44
N ILE A 126 2.29 -25.12 7.73
CA ILE A 126 2.58 -23.75 8.21
C ILE A 126 3.80 -23.16 7.50
N ILE A 127 4.91 -23.92 7.43
CA ILE A 127 6.14 -23.47 6.78
C ILE A 127 5.91 -23.22 5.30
N LYS A 128 5.17 -24.09 4.59
CA LYS A 128 4.81 -23.87 3.18
C LYS A 128 3.98 -22.60 2.99
N ILE A 129 2.99 -22.35 3.85
CA ILE A 129 2.19 -21.12 3.81
C ILE A 129 3.12 -19.91 3.97
N ILE A 130 3.97 -19.89 4.99
CA ILE A 130 4.90 -18.77 5.23
C ILE A 130 5.89 -18.63 4.07
N ALA A 131 6.47 -19.72 3.60
CA ALA A 131 7.47 -19.72 2.56
C ALA A 131 6.94 -19.28 1.20
N LYS A 132 5.66 -19.56 0.90
CA LYS A 132 5.02 -19.20 -0.37
C LYS A 132 4.31 -17.86 -0.33
N GLU A 133 3.69 -17.53 0.80
CA GLU A 133 2.78 -16.38 0.89
C GLU A 133 3.38 -15.22 1.69
N ALA A 134 4.27 -15.47 2.66
CA ALA A 134 4.86 -14.40 3.47
C ALA A 134 6.22 -13.90 2.94
N SER A 135 6.83 -14.60 1.99
CA SER A 135 8.21 -14.37 1.54
C SER A 135 8.35 -13.21 0.58
N MET A 136 9.50 -12.54 0.67
CA MET A 136 9.78 -11.31 -0.04
C MET A 136 11.31 -11.12 -0.15
N ASP A 137 11.85 -10.77 -1.31
CA ASP A 137 13.29 -10.75 -1.59
C ASP A 137 14.06 -9.82 -0.64
N LYS A 138 15.07 -10.37 0.03
CA LYS A 138 15.86 -9.67 1.05
C LYS A 138 16.59 -8.44 0.50
N LYS A 139 17.03 -8.42 -0.77
CA LYS A 139 17.71 -7.24 -1.34
C LYS A 139 16.75 -6.07 -1.43
N ILE A 140 15.51 -6.36 -1.75
CA ILE A 140 14.52 -5.33 -1.93
C ILE A 140 13.98 -4.91 -0.55
N ALA A 141 13.75 -5.85 0.36
CA ALA A 141 13.55 -5.58 1.79
C ALA A 141 14.62 -4.63 2.35
N GLN A 142 15.90 -4.91 2.08
CA GLN A 142 17.02 -4.11 2.61
C GLN A 142 17.01 -2.67 2.08
N ASN A 143 16.70 -2.47 0.80
CA ASN A 143 16.53 -1.12 0.25
C ASN A 143 15.36 -0.36 0.89
N GLN A 144 14.43 -1.05 1.54
CA GLN A 144 13.24 -0.46 2.15
C GLN A 144 13.40 -0.21 3.65
N TYR A 145 13.89 -1.22 4.38
CA TYR A 145 14.25 -1.14 5.80
C TYR A 145 15.31 -0.07 6.05
N ARG A 146 16.23 0.15 5.10
CA ARG A 146 17.27 1.20 5.19
C ARG A 146 16.75 2.63 5.24
N TYR A 147 15.55 2.89 4.74
CA TYR A 147 14.95 4.24 4.71
C TYR A 147 13.93 4.44 5.84
N ALA A 148 13.16 3.41 6.20
CA ALA A 148 12.07 3.50 7.18
C ALA A 148 12.46 3.35 8.66
N TYR A 149 13.49 2.55 8.96
CA TYR A 149 13.76 2.11 10.34
C TYR A 149 14.79 2.94 11.10
N TYR A 150 15.68 3.66 10.40
CA TYR A 150 16.94 4.02 11.04
C TYR A 150 17.10 5.46 11.54
N GLY A 151 16.19 6.39 11.24
CA GLY A 151 16.19 7.75 11.85
C GLY A 151 17.60 8.32 12.09
N ASP A 152 17.90 8.70 13.33
CA ASP A 152 19.19 9.28 13.77
C ASP A 152 20.39 8.30 13.83
N LEU A 153 20.19 6.99 13.61
CA LEU A 153 21.25 5.96 13.62
C LEU A 153 21.48 5.32 12.24
N ARG A 154 20.93 5.89 11.18
CA ARG A 154 21.00 5.34 9.82
C ARG A 154 22.44 5.14 9.37
N ASP A 155 23.25 6.17 9.51
CA ASP A 155 24.63 6.15 9.04
C ASP A 155 25.48 5.21 9.89
N GLU A 156 25.24 5.17 11.21
CA GLU A 156 25.86 4.25 12.15
C GLU A 156 25.57 2.80 11.83
N LEU A 157 24.30 2.45 11.65
CA LEU A 157 23.88 1.07 11.42
C LEU A 157 24.27 0.60 10.03
N GLU A 158 24.20 1.47 9.01
CA GLU A 158 24.68 1.17 7.66
C GLU A 158 26.19 0.93 7.66
N TYR A 159 26.96 1.82 8.31
CA TYR A 159 28.40 1.65 8.46
C TYR A 159 28.75 0.34 9.16
N ILE A 160 28.06 0.02 10.27
CA ILE A 160 28.23 -1.24 10.98
C ILE A 160 27.92 -2.44 10.08
N TYR A 161 26.82 -2.40 9.33
CA TYR A 161 26.42 -3.52 8.48
C TYR A 161 27.41 -3.79 7.35
N GLN A 162 27.91 -2.72 6.71
CA GLN A 162 28.91 -2.79 5.64
C GLN A 162 30.29 -3.24 6.13
N ASN A 163 30.62 -2.94 7.39
CA ASN A 163 31.93 -3.22 7.97
C ASN A 163 31.89 -4.28 9.09
N VAL A 164 30.83 -5.10 9.13
CA VAL A 164 30.63 -6.11 10.20
C VAL A 164 31.71 -7.19 10.19
N ASN A 165 32.35 -7.42 9.03
CA ASN A 165 33.49 -8.31 8.84
C ASN A 165 34.80 -7.72 9.38
N GLN A 166 34.79 -6.49 9.88
CA GLN A 166 35.96 -5.84 10.48
C GLN A 166 35.82 -5.78 12.01
N ARG A 167 36.91 -5.39 12.67
CA ARG A 167 36.89 -5.12 14.11
C ARG A 167 36.23 -3.77 14.37
N LEU A 168 34.95 -3.79 14.72
CA LEU A 168 34.17 -2.61 15.09
C LEU A 168 34.25 -2.38 16.60
N THR A 169 34.82 -1.24 16.99
CA THR A 169 34.79 -0.75 18.38
C THR A 169 33.91 0.49 18.46
N LEU A 170 33.35 0.76 19.64
CA LEU A 170 32.57 1.99 19.86
C LEU A 170 33.40 3.23 19.50
N LYS A 171 34.71 3.22 19.81
CA LYS A 171 35.65 4.30 19.44
C LYS A 171 35.77 4.43 17.92
N SER A 172 36.07 3.34 17.22
CA SER A 172 36.32 3.41 15.77
C SER A 172 35.09 3.85 14.99
N VAL A 173 33.89 3.43 15.41
CA VAL A 173 32.64 3.87 14.76
C VAL A 173 32.35 5.34 15.08
N ALA A 174 32.49 5.75 16.34
CA ALA A 174 32.30 7.14 16.75
C ALA A 174 33.25 8.10 16.02
N ASP A 175 34.54 7.76 15.97
CA ASP A 175 35.57 8.57 15.29
C ASP A 175 35.30 8.64 13.77
N LYS A 176 34.82 7.56 13.15
CA LYS A 176 34.55 7.50 11.70
C LYS A 176 33.32 8.32 11.28
N LEU A 177 32.31 8.41 12.15
CA LEU A 177 31.04 9.09 11.89
C LEU A 177 30.97 10.47 12.55
N PHE A 178 32.08 10.94 13.13
CA PHE A 178 32.17 12.24 13.78
C PHE A 178 31.16 12.45 14.93
N VAL A 179 30.79 11.37 15.63
CA VAL A 179 29.90 11.39 16.81
C VAL A 179 30.68 11.11 18.09
N SER A 180 30.20 11.59 19.24
CA SER A 180 30.85 11.26 20.51
C SER A 180 30.54 9.82 20.93
N LYS A 181 31.53 9.12 21.53
CA LYS A 181 31.32 7.76 22.06
C LYS A 181 30.20 7.68 23.09
N SER A 182 30.08 8.72 23.92
CA SER A 182 29.05 8.80 24.95
C SER A 182 27.65 8.87 24.33
N ASN A 183 27.49 9.71 23.29
CA ASN A 183 26.25 9.80 22.53
C ASN A 183 25.92 8.45 21.86
N LEU A 184 26.87 7.87 21.14
CA LEU A 184 26.68 6.59 20.45
C LEU A 184 26.31 5.46 21.43
N SER A 185 26.98 5.37 22.58
CA SER A 185 26.65 4.38 23.61
C SER A 185 25.24 4.57 24.15
N SER A 186 24.87 5.81 24.48
CA SER A 186 23.55 6.16 25.04
C SER A 186 22.44 5.88 24.02
N GLN A 187 22.67 6.22 22.75
CA GLN A 187 21.77 5.90 21.65
C GLN A 187 21.59 4.39 21.49
N PHE A 188 22.63 3.56 21.53
CA PHE A 188 22.43 2.10 21.44
C PHE A 188 21.59 1.55 22.60
N HIS A 189 21.80 2.01 23.82
CA HIS A 189 20.96 1.60 24.96
C HIS A 189 19.50 2.05 24.82
N LEU A 190 19.29 3.32 24.47
CA LEU A 190 17.95 3.89 24.31
C LEU A 190 17.19 3.28 23.14
N LEU A 191 17.88 3.08 22.01
CA LEU A 191 17.26 2.76 20.73
C LEU A 191 17.24 1.27 20.46
N MET A 192 18.28 0.52 20.83
CA MET A 192 18.39 -0.91 20.54
C MET A 192 18.02 -1.79 21.73
N GLY A 193 17.72 -1.21 22.89
CA GLY A 193 17.53 -1.95 24.15
C GLY A 193 18.78 -2.73 24.59
N MET A 194 19.93 -2.49 23.97
CA MET A 194 21.18 -3.21 24.23
C MET A 194 22.40 -2.34 23.93
N GLY A 195 23.48 -2.54 24.68
CA GLY A 195 24.72 -1.81 24.46
C GLY A 195 25.38 -2.13 23.12
N PHE A 196 26.13 -1.19 22.57
CA PHE A 196 26.82 -1.27 21.27
C PHE A 196 27.58 -2.59 21.07
N LYS A 197 28.39 -3.00 22.06
CA LYS A 197 29.18 -4.24 21.96
C LYS A 197 28.28 -5.47 21.81
N LYS A 198 27.24 -5.59 22.64
CA LYS A 198 26.28 -6.70 22.57
C LYS A 198 25.55 -6.71 21.22
N TYR A 199 25.22 -5.55 20.68
CA TYR A 199 24.62 -5.45 19.35
C TYR A 199 25.52 -6.01 18.26
N ILE A 200 26.79 -5.58 18.20
CA ILE A 200 27.78 -6.07 17.23
C ILE A 200 28.02 -7.57 17.39
N ASP A 201 28.24 -8.02 18.63
CA ASP A 201 28.53 -9.42 18.91
C ASP A 201 27.37 -10.31 18.43
N THR A 202 26.13 -9.98 18.82
CA THR A 202 24.95 -10.74 18.42
C THR A 202 24.69 -10.69 16.91
N LEU A 203 24.98 -9.57 16.24
CA LEU A 203 24.87 -9.46 14.78
C LEU A 203 25.89 -10.36 14.07
N LYS A 204 27.15 -10.40 14.55
CA LYS A 204 28.18 -11.29 14.00
C LYS A 204 27.80 -12.76 14.19
N ILE A 205 27.26 -13.13 15.36
CA ILE A 205 26.79 -14.50 15.60
C ILE A 205 25.63 -14.86 14.66
N GLY A 206 24.64 -14.00 14.49
CA GLY A 206 23.55 -14.28 13.55
C GLY A 206 24.03 -14.45 12.10
N LYS A 207 24.95 -13.59 11.63
CA LYS A 207 25.57 -13.75 10.31
C LYS A 207 26.43 -15.02 10.19
N SER A 208 27.07 -15.44 11.28
CA SER A 208 27.83 -16.68 11.28
C SER A 208 26.93 -17.91 11.14
N ILE A 209 25.70 -17.86 11.68
CA ILE A 209 24.71 -18.93 11.53
C ILE A 209 24.31 -19.12 10.06
N GLU A 210 24.06 -18.02 9.32
CA GLU A 210 23.78 -18.09 7.88
C GLU A 210 24.90 -18.85 7.14
N ILE A 211 26.17 -18.49 7.36
CA ILE A 211 27.31 -19.16 6.72
C ILE A 211 27.47 -20.62 7.21
N LEU A 212 27.24 -20.86 8.50
CA LEU A 212 27.35 -22.19 9.12
C LEU A 212 26.39 -23.21 8.50
N LEU A 213 25.19 -22.77 8.13
CA LEU A 213 24.10 -23.62 7.65
C LEU A 213 24.00 -23.69 6.12
N THR A 214 24.54 -22.69 5.40
CA THR A 214 24.46 -22.62 3.94
C THR A 214 25.75 -23.05 3.23
N THR A 215 26.85 -23.22 3.96
CA THR A 215 28.16 -23.56 3.38
C THR A 215 28.93 -24.59 4.20
N ASP A 216 29.90 -25.25 3.57
CA ASP A 216 30.87 -26.15 4.24
C ASP A 216 32.08 -25.40 4.82
N SER A 217 31.99 -24.08 4.98
CA SER A 217 33.10 -23.26 5.49
C SER A 217 33.58 -23.74 6.86
N THR A 218 34.90 -23.85 7.06
CA THR A 218 35.46 -24.24 8.36
C THR A 218 35.20 -23.16 9.42
N ILE A 219 35.20 -23.54 10.70
CA ILE A 219 35.07 -22.59 11.81
C ILE A 219 36.18 -21.52 11.77
N SER A 220 37.36 -21.87 11.27
CA SER A 220 38.46 -20.93 11.05
C SER A 220 38.12 -19.90 9.96
N ASN A 221 37.61 -20.35 8.81
CA ASN A 221 37.25 -19.47 7.70
C ASN A 221 36.09 -18.54 8.08
N ILE A 222 35.09 -19.05 8.80
CA ILE A 222 33.95 -18.24 9.29
C ILE A 222 34.43 -17.17 10.27
N SER A 223 35.33 -17.56 11.18
CA SER A 223 35.96 -16.63 12.12
C SER A 223 36.71 -15.51 11.40
N GLU A 224 37.53 -15.86 10.41
CA GLU A 224 38.28 -14.90 9.61
C GLU A 224 37.34 -13.98 8.80
N HIS A 225 36.35 -14.55 8.12
CA HIS A 225 35.39 -13.83 7.29
C HIS A 225 34.59 -12.78 8.09
N LEU A 226 34.30 -13.05 9.36
CA LEU A 226 33.57 -12.12 10.24
C LEU A 226 34.48 -11.23 11.09
N GLY A 227 35.80 -11.27 10.86
CA GLY A 227 36.77 -10.39 11.51
C GLY A 227 36.99 -10.70 13.00
N PHE A 228 36.88 -11.96 13.41
CA PHE A 228 37.29 -12.40 14.73
C PHE A 228 38.81 -12.59 14.79
N SER A 229 39.41 -12.31 15.95
CA SER A 229 40.86 -12.42 16.15
C SER A 229 41.37 -13.86 16.07
N SER A 230 40.52 -14.85 16.36
CA SER A 230 40.84 -16.27 16.21
C SER A 230 39.57 -17.13 16.25
N SER A 231 39.65 -18.33 15.69
CA SER A 231 38.58 -19.35 15.74
C SER A 231 38.14 -19.68 17.17
N SER A 232 39.08 -19.68 18.11
CA SER A 232 38.82 -19.85 19.54
C SER A 232 38.02 -18.69 20.13
N THR A 233 38.29 -17.46 19.71
CA THR A 233 37.53 -16.27 20.15
C THR A 233 36.10 -16.33 19.62
N TYR A 234 35.93 -16.63 18.34
CA TYR A 234 34.63 -16.85 17.73
C TYR A 234 33.84 -17.95 18.46
N SER A 235 34.44 -19.12 18.67
CA SER A 235 33.77 -20.26 19.30
C SER A 235 33.33 -19.97 20.74
N LYS A 236 34.18 -19.27 21.52
CA LYS A 236 33.83 -18.83 22.88
C LYS A 236 32.68 -17.83 22.87
N MET A 237 32.71 -16.86 21.96
CA MET A 237 31.66 -15.85 21.85
C MET A 237 30.34 -16.47 21.40
N PHE A 238 30.38 -17.33 20.37
CA PHE A 238 29.21 -18.07 19.91
C PHE A 238 28.60 -18.88 21.07
N LYS A 239 29.42 -19.65 21.79
CA LYS A 239 28.96 -20.41 22.96
C LYS A 239 28.38 -19.53 24.07
N SER A 240 28.91 -18.32 24.29
CA SER A 240 28.36 -17.42 25.31
C SER A 240 26.98 -16.84 24.96
N TYR A 241 26.65 -16.73 23.67
CA TYR A 241 25.36 -16.20 23.22
C TYR A 241 24.36 -17.30 22.83
N MET A 242 24.85 -18.48 22.44
CA MET A 242 24.03 -19.59 21.95
C MET A 242 23.98 -20.79 22.89
N ASP A 243 24.69 -20.75 24.02
CA ASP A 243 24.89 -21.83 25.00
C ASP A 243 25.54 -23.13 24.46
N ILE A 244 25.76 -23.22 23.14
CA ILE A 244 26.43 -24.33 22.45
C ILE A 244 27.49 -23.81 21.48
N THR A 245 28.44 -24.66 21.09
CA THR A 245 29.52 -24.31 20.15
C THR A 245 29.01 -24.21 18.70
N PRO A 246 29.74 -23.52 17.80
CA PRO A 246 29.38 -23.44 16.38
C PRO A 246 29.21 -24.81 15.70
N ASN A 247 30.07 -25.78 16.01
CA ASN A 247 30.00 -27.13 15.45
C ASN A 247 28.81 -27.92 16.01
N GLU A 248 28.51 -27.79 17.30
CA GLU A 248 27.30 -28.37 17.89
C GLU A 248 26.05 -27.78 17.24
N TYR A 249 26.02 -26.46 16.99
CA TYR A 249 24.90 -25.80 16.33
C TYR A 249 24.69 -26.29 14.90
N ARG A 250 25.77 -26.46 14.12
CA ARG A 250 25.71 -26.97 12.74
C ARG A 250 25.07 -28.36 12.67
N ASN A 251 25.38 -29.22 13.64
CA ASN A 251 24.86 -30.59 13.69
C ASN A 251 23.54 -30.69 14.49
N LEU A 252 23.04 -29.57 15.01
CA LEU A 252 21.85 -29.57 15.85
C LEU A 252 20.61 -29.81 14.99
N SER A 253 19.82 -30.81 15.38
CA SER A 253 18.53 -31.05 14.75
C SER A 253 17.63 -29.82 14.85
N LYS A 254 16.87 -29.54 13.79
CA LYS A 254 15.87 -28.45 13.73
C LYS A 254 14.86 -28.45 14.90
N TYR A 255 14.60 -29.62 15.49
CA TYR A 255 13.73 -29.77 16.65
C TYR A 255 14.35 -29.30 17.97
N ASN A 256 15.67 -29.08 18.02
CA ASN A 256 16.38 -28.68 19.23
C ASN A 256 16.85 -27.23 19.18
N LYS A 257 16.77 -26.58 18.01
CA LYS A 257 17.01 -25.14 17.87
C LYS A 257 15.89 -24.37 18.55
N CYS A 258 16.25 -23.37 19.35
CA CYS A 258 15.33 -22.55 20.11
C CYS A 258 15.74 -21.08 20.01
N LEU A 259 14.75 -20.19 20.12
CA LEU A 259 14.98 -18.78 20.30
C LEU A 259 15.59 -18.51 21.69
N MET A 260 16.48 -17.52 21.80
CA MET A 260 17.05 -17.05 23.07
C MET A 260 16.08 -16.18 23.88
N LEU A 261 14.78 -16.51 23.81
CA LEU A 261 13.71 -15.97 24.64
C LEU A 261 13.30 -17.13 25.55
N LYS A 262 13.35 -16.94 26.87
CA LYS A 262 13.07 -17.99 27.87
C LYS A 262 11.65 -17.80 28.41
N PRO A 263 10.62 -18.37 27.76
CA PRO A 263 9.27 -18.33 28.30
C PRO A 263 9.18 -19.20 29.57
N GLU A 264 8.40 -18.74 30.54
CA GLU A 264 8.09 -19.55 31.72
C GLU A 264 7.16 -20.70 31.33
N PRO A 265 7.35 -21.91 31.89
CA PRO A 265 6.45 -23.02 31.63
C PRO A 265 5.07 -22.70 32.22
N LEU A 266 4.02 -22.93 31.43
CA LEU A 266 2.64 -22.88 31.92
C LEU A 266 2.39 -24.00 32.95
N VAL A 267 1.77 -23.65 34.09
CA VAL A 267 1.47 -24.62 35.16
C VAL A 267 0.03 -24.45 35.68
N GLY A 268 -0.60 -25.57 36.05
CA GLY A 268 -1.83 -25.60 36.85
C GLY A 268 -3.02 -24.93 36.16
N LYS A 269 -3.69 -24.02 36.88
CA LYS A 269 -4.93 -23.35 36.45
C LYS A 269 -4.76 -22.58 35.14
N MET A 270 -3.58 -22.00 34.91
CA MET A 270 -3.30 -21.19 33.72
C MET A 270 -3.33 -22.03 32.43
N VAL A 271 -2.97 -23.32 32.49
CA VAL A 271 -3.10 -24.24 31.34
C VAL A 271 -4.56 -24.41 30.96
N GLN A 272 -5.46 -24.54 31.93
CA GLN A 272 -6.89 -24.71 31.67
C GLN A 272 -7.51 -23.43 31.12
N GLU A 273 -7.15 -22.27 31.67
CA GLU A 273 -7.59 -20.97 31.15
C GLU A 273 -7.17 -20.76 29.69
N VAL A 274 -5.91 -21.08 29.33
CA VAL A 274 -5.45 -21.00 27.94
C VAL A 274 -6.18 -22.03 27.07
N LYS A 275 -6.42 -23.25 27.56
CA LYS A 275 -7.16 -24.27 26.81
C LYS A 275 -8.58 -23.81 26.47
N GLU A 276 -9.29 -23.19 27.40
CA GLU A 276 -10.63 -22.65 27.16
C GLU A 276 -10.60 -21.57 26.07
N ILE A 277 -9.62 -20.65 26.11
CA ILE A 277 -9.42 -19.65 25.07
C ILE A 277 -9.18 -20.30 23.70
N ILE A 278 -8.29 -21.30 23.64
CA ILE A 278 -7.98 -22.02 22.38
C ILE A 278 -9.21 -22.77 21.86
N LEU A 279 -10.02 -23.38 22.73
CA LEU A 279 -11.25 -24.06 22.33
C LEU A 279 -12.29 -23.10 21.75
N ASN A 280 -12.46 -21.92 22.37
CA ASN A 280 -13.34 -20.87 21.85
C ASN A 280 -12.90 -20.42 20.46
N TYR A 281 -11.59 -20.24 20.25
CA TYR A 281 -11.05 -19.99 18.92
C TYR A 281 -11.32 -21.17 17.97
N ILE A 282 -11.02 -22.41 18.34
CA ILE A 282 -11.27 -23.58 17.48
C ILE A 282 -12.76 -23.66 17.07
N GLU A 283 -13.68 -23.37 17.98
CA GLU A 283 -15.12 -23.35 17.69
C GLU A 283 -15.51 -22.18 16.76
N HIS A 284 -15.00 -20.98 17.03
CA HIS A 284 -15.17 -19.82 16.16
C HIS A 284 -14.72 -20.14 14.73
N TYR A 285 -13.49 -20.64 14.58
CA TYR A 285 -12.90 -21.01 13.31
C TYR A 285 -13.73 -22.15 12.66
N LYS A 286 -14.08 -23.23 13.38
CA LYS A 286 -14.89 -24.34 12.83
C LYS A 286 -16.21 -23.91 12.17
N ASN A 287 -16.84 -22.85 12.67
CA ASN A 287 -18.10 -22.33 12.15
C ASN A 287 -17.94 -21.26 11.04
N HIS A 288 -16.71 -20.83 10.73
CA HIS A 288 -16.42 -19.80 9.72
C HIS A 288 -15.41 -20.34 8.70
N LEU A 289 -15.86 -20.77 7.52
CA LEU A 289 -14.97 -21.12 6.40
C LEU A 289 -14.43 -19.82 5.76
N THR A 290 -13.46 -19.16 6.39
CA THR A 290 -13.04 -17.81 5.93
C THR A 290 -12.17 -17.78 4.67
N ASP A 291 -11.85 -18.93 4.06
CA ASP A 291 -11.16 -18.96 2.75
C ASP A 291 -12.14 -18.79 1.58
N VAL A 292 -13.45 -18.70 1.88
CA VAL A 292 -14.52 -18.40 0.91
C VAL A 292 -14.95 -16.95 1.09
N ILE A 293 -14.87 -16.17 0.02
CA ILE A 293 -15.45 -14.83 -0.05
C ILE A 293 -16.97 -14.99 -0.13
N HIS A 294 -17.68 -14.50 0.90
CA HIS A 294 -19.12 -14.44 0.90
C HIS A 294 -19.61 -13.15 0.25
N ILE A 295 -20.44 -13.25 -0.79
CA ILE A 295 -20.87 -12.10 -1.60
C ILE A 295 -21.96 -11.28 -0.90
N ASP A 296 -22.78 -11.95 -0.11
CA ASP A 296 -23.94 -11.43 0.64
C ASP A 296 -23.57 -11.01 2.07
N GLU A 297 -22.40 -10.41 2.26
CA GLU A 297 -22.00 -9.88 3.57
C GLU A 297 -22.90 -8.70 4.01
N ASP A 298 -23.34 -8.71 5.27
CA ASP A 298 -24.30 -7.72 5.81
C ASP A 298 -23.65 -6.36 6.15
N LYS A 299 -22.39 -6.13 5.76
CA LYS A 299 -21.58 -4.99 6.19
C LYS A 299 -21.17 -4.08 5.03
N PHE A 300 -22.15 -3.53 4.31
CA PHE A 300 -21.88 -2.52 3.29
C PHE A 300 -21.73 -1.13 3.91
N GLU A 301 -20.61 -0.47 3.61
CA GLU A 301 -20.39 0.94 3.92
C GLU A 301 -21.23 1.82 2.99
N THR A 302 -21.74 2.92 3.53
CA THR A 302 -22.43 3.94 2.73
C THR A 302 -21.42 4.68 1.85
N PRO A 303 -21.66 4.79 0.54
CA PRO A 303 -20.73 5.49 -0.34
C PRO A 303 -20.68 6.98 0.02
N LYS A 304 -19.48 7.54 0.08
CA LYS A 304 -19.28 8.99 0.13
C LYS A 304 -19.09 9.58 -1.26
N LEU A 305 -19.31 10.90 -1.36
CA LEU A 305 -18.96 11.65 -2.57
C LEU A 305 -17.44 11.59 -2.77
N PHE A 306 -17.00 11.14 -3.93
CA PHE A 306 -15.57 11.07 -4.27
C PHE A 306 -15.33 11.65 -5.65
N GLN A 307 -14.58 12.75 -5.71
CA GLN A 307 -14.40 13.57 -6.90
C GLN A 307 -13.14 13.18 -7.67
N THR A 308 -13.25 12.99 -8.98
CA THR A 308 -12.10 12.75 -9.86
C THR A 308 -11.77 14.05 -10.59
N VAL A 309 -10.57 14.57 -10.37
CA VAL A 309 -10.08 15.78 -11.04
C VAL A 309 -9.15 15.36 -12.17
N ILE A 310 -9.49 15.76 -13.40
CA ILE A 310 -8.67 15.55 -14.60
C ILE A 310 -7.95 16.85 -14.93
N GLN A 311 -6.65 16.87 -14.67
CA GLN A 311 -5.78 18.03 -14.87
C GLN A 311 -5.38 18.15 -16.34
N ILE A 312 -5.63 19.32 -16.91
CA ILE A 312 -5.30 19.70 -18.30
C ILE A 312 -4.18 20.74 -18.23
N ASN A 313 -3.02 20.42 -18.79
CA ASN A 313 -1.78 21.17 -18.64
C ASN A 313 -1.40 22.00 -19.87
N THR A 314 -1.96 21.69 -21.04
CA THR A 314 -1.68 22.38 -22.31
C THR A 314 -2.95 22.69 -23.12
N TYR A 315 -2.87 23.67 -24.04
CA TYR A 315 -3.94 23.94 -25.00
C TYR A 315 -4.23 22.75 -25.93
N THR A 316 -3.21 21.97 -26.28
CA THR A 316 -3.37 20.77 -27.10
C THR A 316 -4.24 19.75 -26.38
N GLU A 317 -3.95 19.48 -25.10
CA GLU A 317 -4.79 18.61 -24.26
C GLU A 317 -6.23 19.13 -24.19
N MET A 318 -6.42 20.45 -24.02
CA MET A 318 -7.75 21.06 -23.96
C MET A 318 -8.54 20.82 -25.25
N LYS A 319 -7.91 20.94 -26.42
CA LYS A 319 -8.54 20.62 -27.73
C LYS A 319 -8.90 19.14 -27.83
N LEU A 320 -7.97 18.25 -27.46
CA LEU A 320 -8.22 16.80 -27.49
C LEU A 320 -9.36 16.40 -26.54
N VAL A 321 -9.44 17.02 -25.35
CA VAL A 321 -10.52 16.78 -24.39
C VAL A 321 -11.85 17.18 -25.00
N PHE A 322 -12.00 18.46 -25.34
CA PHE A 322 -13.32 19.06 -25.59
C PHE A 322 -13.75 19.05 -27.06
N LEU A 323 -12.83 19.17 -28.01
CA LEU A 323 -13.15 19.20 -29.44
C LEU A 323 -13.15 17.79 -30.06
N GLU A 324 -12.14 16.98 -29.73
CA GLU A 324 -12.08 15.58 -30.19
C GLU A 324 -12.91 14.63 -29.32
N GLY A 325 -13.43 15.11 -28.19
CA GLY A 325 -14.42 14.41 -27.38
C GLY A 325 -13.85 13.32 -26.48
N ILE A 326 -12.57 13.36 -26.09
CA ILE A 326 -12.01 12.43 -25.09
C ILE A 326 -12.82 12.49 -23.78
N PHE A 327 -13.41 13.64 -23.43
CA PHE A 327 -14.26 13.73 -22.24
C PHE A 327 -15.37 12.65 -22.21
N LYS A 328 -15.90 12.24 -23.37
CA LYS A 328 -16.99 11.26 -23.47
C LYS A 328 -16.60 9.88 -22.96
N THR A 329 -15.32 9.53 -22.99
CA THR A 329 -14.83 8.25 -22.44
C THR A 329 -14.63 8.30 -20.91
N LEU A 330 -14.70 9.49 -20.31
CA LEU A 330 -14.46 9.73 -18.89
C LEU A 330 -15.76 9.99 -18.11
N LEU A 331 -16.86 10.29 -18.80
CA LEU A 331 -18.13 10.63 -18.19
C LEU A 331 -19.10 9.44 -18.20
N ASN A 332 -19.62 9.14 -17.01
CA ASN A 332 -20.85 8.39 -16.85
C ASN A 332 -22.02 9.33 -16.54
N LYS A 333 -23.27 8.83 -16.65
CA LYS A 333 -24.51 9.61 -16.41
C LYS A 333 -24.57 10.36 -15.07
N ASN A 334 -23.72 10.01 -14.09
CA ASN A 334 -23.60 10.65 -12.77
C ASN A 334 -22.15 11.09 -12.46
N SER A 335 -21.43 11.67 -13.43
CA SER A 335 -19.98 11.91 -13.28
C SER A 335 -19.64 12.92 -12.15
N GLN A 336 -18.79 12.47 -11.21
CA GLN A 336 -18.11 13.31 -10.22
C GLN A 336 -16.77 13.85 -10.78
N VAL A 337 -16.69 14.03 -12.10
CA VAL A 337 -15.46 14.40 -12.79
C VAL A 337 -15.39 15.91 -12.93
N VAL A 338 -14.24 16.50 -12.60
CA VAL A 338 -13.95 17.92 -12.84
C VAL A 338 -12.72 18.05 -13.72
N PHE A 339 -12.85 18.76 -14.82
CA PHE A 339 -11.71 19.10 -15.68
C PHE A 339 -11.03 20.36 -15.14
N PHE A 340 -9.79 20.24 -14.66
CA PHE A 340 -9.06 21.36 -14.08
C PHE A 340 -8.03 21.92 -15.06
N ILE A 341 -8.28 23.13 -15.54
CA ILE A 341 -7.37 23.90 -16.39
C ILE A 341 -6.22 24.45 -15.51
N MET A 342 -5.03 23.88 -15.69
CA MET A 342 -3.87 24.22 -14.87
C MET A 342 -3.30 25.60 -15.24
N PRO A 343 -2.64 26.31 -14.29
CA PRO A 343 -2.13 27.67 -14.51
C PRO A 343 -1.10 27.80 -15.65
N SER A 344 -0.43 26.71 -16.01
CA SER A 344 0.55 26.66 -17.10
C SER A 344 -0.05 27.08 -18.45
N ILE A 345 -1.33 26.76 -18.69
CA ILE A 345 -2.04 27.07 -19.93
C ILE A 345 -2.15 28.59 -20.12
N LEU A 346 -2.49 29.31 -19.05
CA LEU A 346 -2.67 30.77 -19.08
C LEU A 346 -1.37 31.53 -19.38
N LYS A 347 -0.21 30.91 -19.20
CA LYS A 347 1.12 31.51 -19.45
C LYS A 347 1.68 31.20 -20.84
N SER A 348 1.06 30.29 -21.60
CA SER A 348 1.56 29.83 -22.89
C SER A 348 1.32 30.88 -24.01
N LYS A 349 2.29 30.99 -24.94
CA LYS A 349 2.21 31.88 -26.12
C LYS A 349 1.25 31.37 -27.20
N ASN A 350 0.96 30.07 -27.23
CA ASN A 350 -0.01 29.50 -28.16
C ASN A 350 -1.41 29.95 -27.75
N THR A 351 -2.17 30.50 -28.69
CA THR A 351 -3.53 30.97 -28.46
C THR A 351 -4.53 30.09 -29.18
N MET A 352 -5.65 29.84 -28.52
CA MET A 352 -6.82 29.18 -29.10
C MET A 352 -7.62 30.20 -29.92
N SER A 353 -8.19 29.80 -31.07
CA SER A 353 -9.05 30.70 -31.85
C SER A 353 -10.35 31.01 -31.09
N GLU A 354 -11.02 32.13 -31.40
CA GLU A 354 -12.31 32.46 -30.77
C GLU A 354 -13.39 31.41 -31.08
N GLU A 355 -13.35 30.80 -32.27
CA GLU A 355 -14.25 29.71 -32.66
C GLU A 355 -13.99 28.43 -31.85
N GLU A 356 -12.72 28.09 -31.62
CA GLU A 356 -12.35 26.97 -30.76
C GLU A 356 -12.80 27.22 -29.32
N LYS A 357 -12.57 28.41 -28.76
CA LYS A 357 -13.03 28.78 -27.41
C LYS A 357 -14.55 28.67 -27.29
N PHE A 358 -15.27 29.25 -28.24
CA PHE A 358 -16.73 29.20 -28.29
C PHE A 358 -17.22 27.75 -28.30
N THR A 359 -16.64 26.90 -29.14
CA THR A 359 -17.00 25.48 -29.25
C THR A 359 -16.73 24.74 -27.96
N ILE A 360 -15.60 24.98 -27.29
CA ILE A 360 -15.30 24.34 -26.00
C ILE A 360 -16.30 24.75 -24.92
N ILE A 361 -16.59 26.04 -24.78
CA ILE A 361 -17.56 26.52 -23.78
C ILE A 361 -18.96 25.97 -24.08
N LYS A 362 -19.36 25.94 -25.35
CA LYS A 362 -20.62 25.32 -25.78
C LYS A 362 -20.67 23.84 -25.38
N THR A 363 -19.61 23.08 -25.66
CA THR A 363 -19.50 21.66 -25.26
C THR A 363 -19.63 21.48 -23.74
N ILE A 364 -19.01 22.37 -22.94
CA ILE A 364 -19.09 22.33 -21.48
C ILE A 364 -20.54 22.48 -21.00
N ILE A 365 -21.29 23.43 -21.58
CA ILE A 365 -22.69 23.68 -21.21
C ILE A 365 -23.58 22.52 -21.68
N GLU A 366 -23.53 22.16 -22.97
CA GLU A 366 -24.40 21.13 -23.56
C GLU A 366 -24.16 19.72 -22.99
N SER A 367 -22.98 19.46 -22.44
CA SER A 367 -22.64 18.18 -21.82
C SER A 367 -22.68 18.22 -20.28
N ASP A 368 -23.16 19.32 -19.68
CA ASP A 368 -23.22 19.53 -18.22
C ASP A 368 -21.87 19.26 -17.50
N LEU A 369 -20.77 19.71 -18.11
CA LEU A 369 -19.43 19.45 -17.59
C LEU A 369 -19.10 20.34 -16.39
N LYS A 370 -18.32 19.79 -15.47
CA LYS A 370 -17.71 20.54 -14.37
C LYS A 370 -16.29 20.93 -14.76
N ILE A 371 -16.00 22.22 -14.73
CA ILE A 371 -14.70 22.77 -15.12
C ILE A 371 -14.14 23.64 -14.01
N ALA A 372 -12.84 23.49 -13.73
CA ALA A 372 -12.12 24.31 -12.76
C ALA A 372 -11.08 25.20 -13.45
N PHE A 373 -10.97 26.43 -12.98
CA PHE A 373 -9.98 27.41 -13.41
C PHE A 373 -9.18 27.89 -12.22
N ASN A 374 -7.86 27.96 -12.38
CA ASN A 374 -7.01 28.62 -11.40
C ASN A 374 -7.15 30.15 -11.55
N ILE A 375 -7.42 30.81 -10.44
CA ILE A 375 -7.63 32.25 -10.38
C ILE A 375 -6.44 32.90 -9.68
N ASN A 376 -5.69 33.69 -10.43
CA ASN A 376 -4.55 34.46 -9.96
C ASN A 376 -4.84 35.97 -9.82
N ASN A 377 -5.87 36.47 -10.51
CA ASN A 377 -6.28 37.87 -10.54
C ASN A 377 -7.75 38.00 -10.97
N ILE A 378 -8.30 39.22 -10.89
CA ILE A 378 -9.70 39.48 -11.24
C ILE A 378 -9.94 39.52 -12.74
N GLU A 379 -8.91 39.80 -13.55
CA GLU A 379 -9.03 39.78 -15.00
C GLU A 379 -9.37 38.38 -15.51
N THR A 380 -8.79 37.34 -14.90
CA THR A 380 -9.07 35.94 -15.25
C THR A 380 -10.53 35.58 -14.98
N THR A 381 -11.12 36.08 -13.89
CA THR A 381 -12.53 35.81 -13.59
C THR A 381 -13.47 36.44 -14.62
N TYR A 382 -13.21 37.69 -15.02
CA TYR A 382 -14.00 38.36 -16.06
C TYR A 382 -13.81 37.73 -17.44
N PHE A 383 -12.60 37.26 -17.75
CA PHE A 383 -12.34 36.53 -18.99
C PHE A 383 -13.16 35.24 -19.07
N VAL A 384 -13.20 34.45 -17.99
CA VAL A 384 -14.04 33.25 -17.93
C VAL A 384 -15.51 33.61 -18.05
N GLU A 385 -15.99 34.62 -17.31
CA GLU A 385 -17.38 35.09 -17.40
C GLU A 385 -17.77 35.50 -18.83
N GLU A 386 -17.00 36.36 -19.48
CA GLU A 386 -17.30 36.78 -20.86
C GLU A 386 -17.27 35.61 -21.85
N ALA A 387 -16.41 34.61 -21.65
CA ALA A 387 -16.39 33.41 -22.50
C ALA A 387 -17.73 32.65 -22.43
N PHE A 388 -18.29 32.45 -21.22
CA PHE A 388 -19.60 31.84 -21.04
C PHE A 388 -20.74 32.73 -21.56
N MET A 389 -20.70 34.03 -21.26
CA MET A 389 -21.71 34.98 -21.73
C MET A 389 -21.74 35.06 -23.27
N SER A 390 -20.60 34.90 -23.95
CA SER A 390 -20.54 34.88 -25.42
C SER A 390 -21.37 33.75 -26.03
N VAL A 391 -21.43 32.59 -25.35
CA VAL A 391 -22.23 31.43 -25.74
C VAL A 391 -23.69 31.65 -25.39
N PHE A 392 -24.00 32.15 -24.19
CA PHE A 392 -25.38 32.46 -23.79
C PHE A 392 -26.05 33.51 -24.69
N ARG A 393 -25.30 34.45 -25.25
CA ARG A 393 -25.83 35.41 -26.24
C ARG A 393 -26.24 34.75 -27.57
N GLN A 394 -25.79 33.52 -27.85
CA GLN A 394 -26.02 32.82 -29.12
C GLN A 394 -26.92 31.56 -29.00
N ILE A 395 -27.12 31.03 -27.79
CA ILE A 395 -28.01 29.88 -27.52
C ILE A 395 -29.40 30.38 -27.12
N SER A 396 -30.47 29.69 -27.54
CA SER A 396 -31.82 30.09 -27.17
C SER A 396 -32.11 29.82 -25.67
N PRO A 397 -32.96 30.62 -25.00
CA PRO A 397 -33.29 30.40 -23.57
C PRO A 397 -33.88 29.02 -23.27
N ASN A 398 -34.62 28.44 -24.23
CA ASN A 398 -35.21 27.11 -24.10
C ASN A 398 -34.14 26.01 -24.13
N GLU A 399 -33.13 26.12 -24.98
CA GLU A 399 -32.00 25.19 -25.03
C GLU A 399 -31.17 25.27 -23.73
N LEU A 400 -30.98 26.47 -23.20
CA LEU A 400 -30.23 26.67 -21.96
C LEU A 400 -30.93 26.02 -20.74
N SER A 401 -32.26 26.10 -20.68
CA SER A 401 -33.04 25.53 -19.58
C SER A 401 -32.94 24.00 -19.45
N ASN A 402 -32.49 23.32 -20.52
CA ASN A 402 -32.26 21.88 -20.53
C ASN A 402 -30.89 21.48 -19.94
N HIS A 403 -29.99 22.44 -19.72
CA HIS A 403 -28.60 22.22 -19.28
C HIS A 403 -28.31 23.05 -18.01
N ASN A 404 -28.76 22.54 -16.86
CA ASN A 404 -28.67 23.25 -15.58
C ASN A 404 -27.61 22.69 -14.62
N ASN A 405 -26.84 21.68 -15.03
CA ASN A 405 -25.97 20.92 -14.13
C ASN A 405 -24.47 21.18 -14.35
N TYR A 406 -24.09 21.99 -15.35
CA TYR A 406 -22.70 22.44 -15.48
C TYR A 406 -22.26 23.21 -14.22
N GLU A 407 -20.98 23.10 -13.88
CA GLU A 407 -20.39 23.79 -12.72
C GLU A 407 -19.07 24.47 -13.12
N VAL A 408 -18.87 25.71 -12.67
CA VAL A 408 -17.63 26.46 -12.88
C VAL A 408 -16.94 26.67 -11.53
N HIS A 409 -15.81 26.00 -11.35
CA HIS A 409 -15.02 26.04 -10.12
C HIS A 409 -13.93 27.09 -10.25
N PHE A 410 -13.95 28.10 -9.38
CA PHE A 410 -12.88 29.08 -9.25
C PHE A 410 -11.94 28.67 -8.11
N VAL A 411 -10.72 28.28 -8.47
CA VAL A 411 -9.72 27.78 -7.54
C VAL A 411 -8.69 28.86 -7.24
N PHE A 412 -8.63 29.32 -6.00
CA PHE A 412 -7.65 30.29 -5.51
C PHE A 412 -6.40 29.59 -4.94
N ASP A 413 -5.28 30.29 -4.86
CA ASP A 413 -4.03 29.73 -4.35
C ASP A 413 -3.38 30.63 -3.29
N LEU A 414 -3.25 30.12 -2.06
CA LEU A 414 -2.66 30.86 -0.94
C LEU A 414 -1.17 31.12 -1.08
N SER A 415 -0.47 30.39 -1.95
CA SER A 415 0.93 30.68 -2.27
C SER A 415 1.07 31.93 -3.15
N LEU A 416 0.02 32.29 -3.89
CA LEU A 416 0.02 33.39 -4.85
C LEU A 416 -0.67 34.65 -4.32
N MET A 417 -1.62 34.52 -3.40
CA MET A 417 -2.39 35.66 -2.90
C MET A 417 -2.83 35.51 -1.44
N GLU A 418 -2.92 36.65 -0.75
CA GLU A 418 -3.41 36.70 0.63
C GLU A 418 -4.91 36.41 0.71
N ILE A 419 -5.34 35.78 1.82
CA ILE A 419 -6.74 35.45 2.10
C ILE A 419 -7.68 36.67 2.02
N ARG A 420 -7.21 37.86 2.38
CA ARG A 420 -7.98 39.11 2.30
C ARG A 420 -8.26 39.51 0.85
N THR A 421 -7.31 39.27 -0.05
CA THR A 421 -7.48 39.50 -1.48
C THR A 421 -8.47 38.50 -2.05
N ILE A 422 -8.35 37.22 -1.68
CA ILE A 422 -9.30 36.17 -2.06
C ILE A 422 -10.73 36.54 -1.64
N TYR A 423 -10.92 37.00 -0.39
CA TYR A 423 -12.23 37.45 0.08
C TYR A 423 -12.84 38.54 -0.81
N ARG A 424 -12.04 39.57 -1.17
CA ARG A 424 -12.51 40.64 -2.06
C ARG A 424 -12.89 40.14 -3.45
N MET A 425 -12.20 39.11 -3.95
CA MET A 425 -12.52 38.49 -5.24
C MET A 425 -13.81 37.67 -5.13
N ILE A 426 -13.97 36.86 -4.09
CA ILE A 426 -15.19 36.10 -3.82
C ILE A 426 -16.40 37.03 -3.77
N LEU A 427 -16.31 38.21 -3.12
CA LEU A 427 -17.40 39.19 -3.12
C LEU A 427 -17.82 39.65 -4.52
N LYS A 428 -16.89 39.72 -5.47
CA LYS A 428 -17.19 40.08 -6.86
C LYS A 428 -17.82 38.91 -7.63
N LEU A 429 -17.45 37.67 -7.30
CA LEU A 429 -18.02 36.46 -7.92
C LEU A 429 -19.52 36.27 -7.60
N HIS A 430 -20.02 36.84 -6.49
CA HIS A 430 -21.45 36.73 -6.11
C HIS A 430 -22.41 37.32 -7.15
N ASN A 431 -21.94 38.25 -8.00
CA ASN A 431 -22.76 38.89 -9.02
C ASN A 431 -22.63 38.23 -10.40
N ILE A 432 -21.82 37.18 -10.52
CA ILE A 432 -21.60 36.49 -11.79
C ILE A 432 -22.75 35.51 -12.06
N MET A 433 -23.28 35.53 -13.29
CA MET A 433 -24.37 34.65 -13.73
C MET A 433 -23.89 33.24 -14.11
N LEU A 434 -23.15 32.58 -13.23
CA LEU A 434 -22.66 31.20 -13.41
C LEU A 434 -22.94 30.35 -12.18
N ASN A 435 -23.04 29.04 -12.36
CA ASN A 435 -23.07 28.08 -11.25
C ASN A 435 -21.66 27.93 -10.66
N VAL A 436 -21.31 28.84 -9.74
CA VAL A 436 -19.96 28.96 -9.20
C VAL A 436 -19.74 28.03 -8.01
N LYS A 437 -18.59 27.35 -8.03
CA LYS A 437 -17.99 26.63 -6.91
C LYS A 437 -16.64 27.23 -6.55
N LEU A 438 -16.29 27.23 -5.27
CA LEU A 438 -15.06 27.85 -4.78
C LEU A 438 -14.08 26.79 -4.27
N GLY A 439 -12.86 26.80 -4.81
CA GLY A 439 -11.75 25.97 -4.34
C GLY A 439 -10.62 26.79 -3.75
N LEU A 440 -9.86 26.22 -2.82
CA LEU A 440 -8.66 26.86 -2.26
C LEU A 440 -7.50 25.89 -2.20
N ASN A 441 -6.42 26.19 -2.91
CA ASN A 441 -5.14 25.50 -2.77
C ASN A 441 -4.45 25.97 -1.47
N ILE A 442 -4.28 25.02 -0.55
CA ILE A 442 -3.73 25.22 0.80
C ILE A 442 -2.35 24.58 0.98
N THR A 443 -1.75 24.06 -0.09
CA THR A 443 -0.47 23.35 -0.11
C THR A 443 0.62 24.05 0.70
N CYS A 444 0.74 25.39 0.56
CA CYS A 444 1.76 26.18 1.26
C CYS A 444 1.65 26.16 2.80
N LEU A 445 0.49 25.76 3.36
CA LEU A 445 0.25 25.67 4.79
C LEU A 445 0.86 24.40 5.39
N PHE A 446 1.03 23.35 4.60
CA PHE A 446 1.66 22.10 5.04
C PHE A 446 3.14 22.29 5.38
N GLU A 447 3.79 23.27 4.76
CA GLU A 447 5.19 23.62 5.06
C GLU A 447 5.34 24.63 6.21
N LYS A 448 4.24 25.30 6.59
CA LYS A 448 4.22 26.36 7.61
C LYS A 448 3.00 26.24 8.55
N PRO A 449 2.87 25.17 9.36
CA PRO A 449 1.70 24.96 10.23
C PRO A 449 1.45 26.10 11.24
N SER A 450 2.48 26.82 11.64
CA SER A 450 2.36 27.97 12.56
C SER A 450 1.56 29.14 11.96
N VAL A 451 1.71 29.39 10.66
CA VAL A 451 0.97 30.43 9.93
C VAL A 451 -0.50 30.05 9.83
N PHE A 452 -0.78 28.75 9.67
CA PHE A 452 -2.13 28.25 9.52
C PHE A 452 -3.04 28.59 10.69
N LYS A 453 -2.58 28.47 11.95
CA LYS A 453 -3.39 28.79 13.14
C LYS A 453 -4.01 30.20 13.09
N SER A 454 -3.36 31.15 12.40
CA SER A 454 -3.88 32.51 12.21
C SER A 454 -4.91 32.65 11.07
N LEU A 455 -4.92 31.71 10.12
CA LEU A 455 -5.74 31.72 8.90
C LEU A 455 -6.98 30.81 8.98
N VAL A 456 -7.00 29.78 9.83
CA VAL A 456 -8.08 28.77 9.90
C VAL A 456 -9.45 29.39 9.99
N SER A 457 -9.65 30.30 10.94
CA SER A 457 -10.95 30.95 11.15
C SER A 457 -11.34 31.79 9.95
N GLN A 458 -10.39 32.33 9.18
CA GLN A 458 -10.68 33.08 7.97
C GLN A 458 -11.10 32.14 6.84
N ILE A 459 -10.37 31.03 6.64
CA ILE A 459 -10.70 30.01 5.62
C ILE A 459 -12.08 29.41 5.88
N LYS A 460 -12.37 28.96 7.10
CA LYS A 460 -13.67 28.38 7.49
C LYS A 460 -14.84 29.37 7.28
N ARG A 461 -14.61 30.68 7.49
CA ARG A 461 -15.62 31.73 7.26
C ARG A 461 -15.93 31.96 5.79
N LEU A 462 -14.98 31.73 4.89
CA LEU A 462 -15.16 31.92 3.45
C LEU A 462 -15.92 30.77 2.79
N LYS A 463 -16.11 29.63 3.47
CA LYS A 463 -16.94 28.50 3.02
C LYS A 463 -16.58 28.01 1.61
N PHE A 464 -15.32 27.64 1.42
CA PHE A 464 -14.90 26.99 0.16
C PHE A 464 -15.62 25.64 0.01
N ASP A 465 -16.01 25.29 -1.22
CA ASP A 465 -16.59 23.98 -1.53
C ASP A 465 -15.54 22.86 -1.49
N SER A 466 -14.25 23.19 -1.66
CA SER A 466 -13.14 22.24 -1.54
C SER A 466 -11.81 22.91 -1.17
N LEU A 467 -10.97 22.17 -0.45
CA LEU A 467 -9.57 22.52 -0.20
C LEU A 467 -8.67 21.55 -0.99
N ILE A 468 -7.66 22.11 -1.65
CA ILE A 468 -6.78 21.38 -2.56
C ILE A 468 -5.39 21.27 -1.94
N ILE A 469 -4.85 20.05 -1.98
CA ILE A 469 -3.47 19.72 -1.61
C ILE A 469 -2.79 19.23 -2.87
N ASP A 470 -1.81 19.97 -3.36
CA ASP A 470 -1.09 19.69 -4.59
C ASP A 470 0.26 19.05 -4.27
N ASN A 471 0.35 17.74 -4.48
CA ASN A 471 1.54 16.97 -4.17
C ASN A 471 2.81 17.43 -4.91
N ALA A 472 2.68 17.99 -6.12
CA ALA A 472 3.83 18.44 -6.89
C ALA A 472 4.54 19.66 -6.27
N ASN A 473 3.84 20.40 -5.41
CA ASN A 473 4.29 21.66 -4.84
C ASN A 473 4.73 21.54 -3.37
N LEU A 474 4.94 20.33 -2.88
CA LEU A 474 5.33 20.12 -1.50
C LEU A 474 6.81 19.71 -1.38
N SER A 475 7.54 20.31 -0.43
CA SER A 475 9.02 20.21 -0.29
C SER A 475 9.59 18.86 0.19
N SER A 476 8.79 18.00 0.79
CA SER A 476 9.20 16.65 1.20
C SER A 476 8.21 15.64 0.63
N PRO A 477 8.63 14.48 0.09
CA PRO A 477 7.67 13.48 -0.35
C PRO A 477 6.84 13.02 0.86
N TYR A 478 5.54 13.33 0.84
CA TYR A 478 4.54 12.95 1.85
C TYR A 478 4.38 11.42 2.00
N LEU A 479 5.03 10.69 1.10
CA LEU A 479 5.14 9.25 0.99
C LEU A 479 6.22 8.67 1.93
N MET A 480 7.05 9.51 2.55
CA MET A 480 8.01 9.09 3.56
C MET A 480 7.37 9.17 4.96
N GLY A 481 6.43 8.28 5.24
CA GLY A 481 6.00 8.03 6.61
C GLY A 481 7.16 7.46 7.44
N GLU A 482 7.17 7.70 8.75
CA GLU A 482 7.99 6.94 9.70
C GLU A 482 7.46 5.49 9.87
N SER A 483 6.95 4.83 8.82
CA SER A 483 6.35 3.51 8.95
C SER A 483 7.39 2.40 8.84
N ASP A 484 7.44 1.51 9.82
CA ASP A 484 8.21 0.25 9.86
C ASP A 484 7.77 -0.81 8.84
N GLU A 485 7.03 -0.38 7.85
CA GLU A 485 6.58 -1.24 6.78
C GLU A 485 7.60 -1.12 5.67
N LEU A 486 7.88 -2.27 5.07
CA LEU A 486 8.46 -2.36 3.74
C LEU A 486 7.87 -1.26 2.84
N LEU A 487 8.69 -0.60 2.01
CA LEU A 487 8.22 0.44 1.06
C LEU A 487 7.12 -0.11 0.13
N LEU A 488 6.96 -1.42 0.05
CA LEU A 488 5.73 -2.19 0.25
C LEU A 488 4.41 -1.65 -0.35
N LYS A 489 4.01 -0.54 0.28
CA LYS A 489 2.73 0.16 0.19
C LYS A 489 2.93 1.69 0.27
N ASN A 490 4.11 2.21 -0.08
CA ASN A 490 4.50 3.58 0.25
C ASN A 490 3.75 4.68 -0.49
N ILE A 491 3.10 4.41 -1.63
CA ILE A 491 2.14 5.36 -2.23
C ILE A 491 1.03 5.77 -1.25
N LEU A 492 0.70 4.95 -0.25
CA LEU A 492 -0.60 4.98 0.44
C LEU A 492 -0.55 5.48 1.89
N HIS A 493 0.64 5.77 2.42
CA HIS A 493 0.78 6.23 3.79
C HIS A 493 0.61 7.74 3.88
N PHE A 494 -0.64 8.19 3.76
CA PHE A 494 -1.06 9.56 4.06
C PHE A 494 -0.93 9.92 5.54
N LYS A 495 -0.19 9.17 6.36
CA LYS A 495 -0.10 9.37 7.81
C LYS A 495 0.47 10.74 8.17
N ASN A 496 1.56 11.15 7.52
CA ASN A 496 2.14 12.48 7.76
C ASN A 496 1.17 13.58 7.29
N LEU A 497 0.55 13.40 6.10
CA LEU A 497 -0.49 14.30 5.61
C LEU A 497 -1.65 14.41 6.60
N LYS A 498 -2.14 13.29 7.11
CA LYS A 498 -3.20 13.22 8.11
C LYS A 498 -2.79 13.89 9.40
N GLN A 499 -1.59 13.65 9.91
CA GLN A 499 -1.12 14.34 11.10
C GLN A 499 -1.17 15.86 10.90
N VAL A 500 -0.68 16.35 9.75
CA VAL A 500 -0.76 17.77 9.43
C VAL A 500 -2.22 18.21 9.28
N ILE A 501 -3.06 17.53 8.51
CA ILE A 501 -4.51 17.82 8.35
C ILE A 501 -5.22 17.93 9.71
N ASN A 502 -4.90 17.04 10.65
CA ASN A 502 -5.44 17.03 12.00
C ASN A 502 -4.91 18.23 12.82
N GLU A 503 -3.61 18.53 12.74
CA GLU A 503 -3.02 19.74 13.33
C GLU A 503 -3.62 21.04 12.74
N LEU A 504 -4.04 20.98 11.48
CA LEU A 504 -4.74 22.03 10.77
C LEU A 504 -6.27 22.01 11.03
N ASP A 505 -6.85 21.06 11.77
CA ASP A 505 -8.29 21.04 12.08
C ASP A 505 -9.20 21.20 10.82
N ILE A 506 -8.82 20.56 9.71
CA ILE A 506 -9.54 20.57 8.42
C ILE A 506 -10.04 19.19 7.98
N GLU A 507 -10.02 18.20 8.87
CA GLU A 507 -10.48 16.82 8.59
C GLU A 507 -11.93 16.74 8.09
N GLN A 508 -12.76 17.72 8.47
CA GLN A 508 -14.19 17.79 8.11
C GLN A 508 -14.44 18.56 6.81
N GLU A 509 -13.42 19.23 6.27
CA GLU A 509 -13.52 19.98 5.03
C GLU A 509 -13.37 19.01 3.84
N LYS A 510 -13.95 19.35 2.68
CA LYS A 510 -13.80 18.52 1.48
C LYS A 510 -12.38 18.64 0.93
N LEU A 511 -11.57 17.59 1.05
CA LEU A 511 -10.16 17.60 0.64
C LEU A 511 -9.95 16.92 -0.72
N ILE A 512 -9.25 17.60 -1.64
CA ILE A 512 -8.87 17.07 -2.96
C ILE A 512 -7.35 16.97 -3.04
N PHE A 513 -6.82 15.78 -3.31
CA PHE A 513 -5.39 15.53 -3.43
C PHE A 513 -4.94 15.43 -4.89
N LEU A 514 -4.19 16.41 -5.39
CA LEU A 514 -3.74 16.46 -6.78
C LEU A 514 -2.33 15.86 -6.96
N ASN A 515 -2.00 15.52 -8.22
CA ASN A 515 -0.68 15.06 -8.64
C ASN A 515 -0.20 13.80 -7.89
N VAL A 516 -1.01 12.74 -7.91
CA VAL A 516 -0.62 11.42 -7.40
C VAL A 516 0.61 10.93 -8.19
N GLU A 517 1.72 10.63 -7.52
CA GLU A 517 2.98 10.27 -8.18
C GLU A 517 2.89 8.92 -8.92
N ASN A 518 3.40 8.86 -10.15
CA ASN A 518 3.47 7.67 -10.97
C ASN A 518 4.81 6.94 -10.77
N HIS A 519 4.97 6.26 -9.65
CA HIS A 519 6.24 5.59 -9.34
C HIS A 519 6.62 4.55 -10.38
N LYS A 520 7.93 4.49 -10.67
CA LYS A 520 8.54 3.38 -11.43
C LYS A 520 8.73 2.20 -10.51
N LEU A 521 8.30 1.02 -10.95
CA LEU A 521 8.45 -0.20 -10.16
C LEU A 521 9.92 -0.65 -10.21
N LEU A 522 10.51 -0.97 -9.05
CA LEU A 522 11.94 -1.32 -8.95
C LEU A 522 12.35 -2.56 -9.78
N ASN A 523 11.42 -3.49 -10.00
CA ASN A 523 11.67 -4.75 -10.68
C ASN A 523 11.55 -4.68 -12.21
N ASN A 524 10.97 -3.62 -12.76
CA ASN A 524 10.81 -3.47 -14.20
C ASN A 524 10.86 -2.01 -14.61
N LYS A 525 11.91 -1.63 -15.35
CA LYS A 525 12.12 -0.26 -15.85
C LYS A 525 11.00 0.23 -16.78
N GLU A 526 10.24 -0.68 -17.37
CA GLU A 526 9.09 -0.38 -18.23
C GLU A 526 7.76 -0.31 -17.46
N ARG A 527 7.71 -0.75 -16.20
CA ARG A 527 6.50 -0.70 -15.38
C ARG A 527 6.47 0.54 -14.51
N ASP A 528 5.36 1.25 -14.61
CA ASP A 528 4.99 2.35 -13.73
C ASP A 528 3.60 2.08 -13.14
N LEU A 529 3.25 2.85 -12.11
CA LEU A 529 1.99 2.71 -11.39
C LEU A 529 0.77 2.76 -12.32
N SER A 530 0.79 3.62 -13.34
CA SER A 530 -0.30 3.79 -14.31
C SER A 530 -0.56 2.57 -15.19
N ASN A 531 0.33 1.57 -15.15
CA ASN A 531 0.22 0.32 -15.92
C ASN A 531 0.26 -0.96 -15.05
N SER A 532 -0.01 -0.86 -13.75
CA SER A 532 -0.20 -2.03 -12.85
C SER A 532 -1.61 -2.03 -12.26
N ALA A 533 -2.51 -2.83 -12.84
CA ALA A 533 -3.91 -2.93 -12.42
C ALA A 533 -4.10 -3.13 -10.90
N PRO A 534 -3.43 -4.07 -10.21
CA PRO A 534 -3.59 -4.23 -8.76
C PRO A 534 -3.09 -3.03 -7.95
N LEU A 535 -1.97 -2.40 -8.35
CA LEU A 535 -1.45 -1.22 -7.67
C LEU A 535 -2.33 0.01 -7.90
N ILE A 536 -2.88 0.19 -9.11
CA ILE A 536 -3.83 1.25 -9.41
C ILE A 536 -5.04 1.13 -8.48
N TYR A 537 -5.67 -0.05 -8.42
CA TYR A 537 -6.86 -0.25 -7.60
C TYR A 537 -6.57 0.09 -6.12
N LYS A 538 -5.45 -0.42 -5.61
CA LYS A 538 -4.99 -0.15 -4.24
C LYS A 538 -4.71 1.34 -3.98
N THR A 539 -4.14 2.04 -4.95
CA THR A 539 -3.90 3.50 -4.90
C THR A 539 -5.20 4.29 -4.84
N LEU A 540 -6.12 3.99 -5.74
CA LEU A 540 -7.40 4.68 -5.80
C LEU A 540 -8.26 4.39 -4.55
N SER A 541 -8.23 3.16 -4.04
CA SER A 541 -8.85 2.80 -2.76
C SER A 541 -8.26 3.60 -1.59
N ALA A 542 -6.93 3.71 -1.47
CA ALA A 542 -6.36 4.49 -0.38
C ALA A 542 -6.72 5.97 -0.49
N LEU A 543 -6.74 6.55 -1.69
CA LEU A 543 -7.19 7.93 -1.89
C LEU A 543 -8.64 8.11 -1.42
N TYR A 544 -9.54 7.17 -1.73
CA TYR A 544 -10.93 7.18 -1.27
C TYR A 544 -11.05 7.23 0.27
N HIS A 545 -10.23 6.47 0.99
CA HIS A 545 -10.27 6.44 2.46
C HIS A 545 -9.65 7.67 3.14
N ASN A 546 -8.88 8.48 2.41
CA ASN A 546 -8.10 9.56 3.01
C ASN A 546 -8.50 10.97 2.52
N PHE A 547 -9.18 11.08 1.37
CA PHE A 547 -9.60 12.35 0.77
C PHE A 547 -10.99 12.21 0.15
N ASP A 548 -11.58 13.34 -0.25
CA ASP A 548 -12.89 13.41 -0.93
C ASP A 548 -12.75 13.60 -2.43
N GLY A 549 -11.53 13.66 -2.92
CA GLY A 549 -11.20 13.57 -4.33
C GLY A 549 -9.72 13.45 -4.59
N PHE A 550 -9.39 13.15 -5.84
CA PHE A 550 -8.02 13.00 -6.29
C PHE A 550 -7.82 13.55 -7.69
N GLY A 551 -6.59 13.97 -8.01
CA GLY A 551 -6.20 14.52 -9.30
C GLY A 551 -5.33 13.56 -10.11
N LEU A 552 -5.64 13.45 -11.40
CA LEU A 552 -4.86 12.75 -12.42
C LEU A 552 -4.56 13.69 -13.57
N ASN A 553 -3.40 13.53 -14.21
CA ASN A 553 -3.17 14.18 -15.50
C ASN A 553 -3.91 13.43 -16.61
N ILE A 554 -4.41 14.15 -17.61
CA ILE A 554 -4.95 13.46 -18.78
C ILE A 554 -3.83 12.81 -19.61
N PHE A 555 -2.73 13.53 -19.86
CA PHE A 555 -1.55 13.05 -20.56
C PHE A 555 -0.31 13.16 -19.67
N ASP A 556 0.68 12.30 -19.91
CA ASP A 556 1.98 12.38 -19.22
C ASP A 556 2.62 13.78 -19.39
N ASN A 557 2.91 14.44 -18.26
CA ASN A 557 3.62 15.71 -18.17
C ASN A 557 4.81 15.61 -17.19
N HIS A 558 5.60 14.53 -17.29
CA HIS A 558 6.73 14.23 -16.40
C HIS A 558 7.80 15.33 -16.32
N GLN A 559 7.87 16.27 -17.29
CA GLN A 559 8.78 17.41 -17.23
C GLN A 559 8.45 18.37 -16.09
N ALA A 560 7.17 18.49 -15.72
CA ALA A 560 6.72 19.28 -14.57
C ALA A 560 6.70 18.42 -13.30
N PHE A 561 5.98 17.29 -13.35
CA PHE A 561 5.88 16.33 -12.26
C PHE A 561 5.39 14.98 -12.82
N ASN A 562 6.00 13.87 -12.40
CA ASN A 562 5.64 12.54 -12.87
C ASN A 562 4.38 12.03 -12.15
N ALA A 563 3.21 12.60 -12.47
CA ALA A 563 1.92 12.16 -11.94
C ALA A 563 1.30 11.01 -12.76
N MET A 564 0.40 10.26 -12.12
CA MET A 564 -0.46 9.27 -12.77
C MET A 564 -1.26 9.92 -13.90
N HIS A 565 -1.37 9.20 -15.01
CA HIS A 565 -1.97 9.75 -16.23
C HIS A 565 -2.79 8.72 -17.01
N LEU A 566 -3.80 9.21 -17.75
CA LEU A 566 -4.71 8.37 -18.53
C LEU A 566 -4.11 7.96 -19.88
N TYR A 567 -3.29 8.83 -20.45
CA TYR A 567 -2.58 8.64 -21.71
C TYR A 567 -1.10 8.96 -21.54
N ASP A 568 -0.21 8.19 -22.16
CA ASP A 568 1.20 8.54 -22.20
C ASP A 568 1.43 9.80 -23.07
N LYS A 569 2.67 10.30 -23.09
CA LYS A 569 3.07 11.48 -23.87
C LYS A 569 2.86 11.32 -25.39
N ASN A 570 2.70 10.09 -25.87
CA ASN A 570 2.54 9.75 -27.29
C ASN A 570 1.06 9.46 -27.65
N GLY A 571 0.14 9.59 -26.69
CA GLY A 571 -1.31 9.42 -26.88
C GLY A 571 -1.84 8.00 -26.70
N PHE A 572 -1.04 7.07 -26.16
CA PHE A 572 -1.49 5.72 -25.84
C PHE A 572 -2.18 5.68 -24.47
N LYS A 573 -3.40 5.11 -24.44
CA LYS A 573 -4.14 4.89 -23.19
C LYS A 573 -3.38 3.93 -22.26
N THR A 574 -3.30 4.29 -20.99
CA THR A 574 -2.68 3.47 -19.94
C THR A 574 -3.68 2.47 -19.36
N THR A 575 -3.21 1.53 -18.53
CA THR A 575 -4.12 0.64 -17.78
C THR A 575 -5.06 1.45 -16.88
N LEU A 576 -4.56 2.53 -16.26
CA LEU A 576 -5.38 3.47 -15.49
C LEU A 576 -6.49 4.09 -16.34
N GLY A 577 -6.15 4.59 -17.53
CA GLY A 577 -7.12 5.15 -18.48
C GLY A 577 -8.19 4.15 -18.90
N LEU A 578 -7.86 2.86 -18.95
CA LEU A 578 -8.82 1.78 -19.27
C LEU A 578 -9.82 1.50 -18.13
N ILE A 579 -9.40 1.61 -16.86
CA ILE A 579 -10.21 1.16 -15.71
C ILE A 579 -10.83 2.28 -14.89
N LEU A 580 -10.43 3.54 -15.11
CA LEU A 580 -10.88 4.68 -14.32
C LEU A 580 -12.41 4.82 -14.29
N GLU A 581 -13.08 4.66 -15.44
CA GLU A 581 -14.53 4.78 -15.54
C GLU A 581 -15.25 3.79 -14.62
N LYS A 582 -14.80 2.53 -14.61
CA LYS A 582 -15.34 1.48 -13.72
C LYS A 582 -15.10 1.80 -12.26
N PHE A 583 -13.91 2.31 -11.93
CA PHE A 583 -13.62 2.74 -10.57
C PHE A 583 -14.58 3.86 -10.12
N ILE A 584 -14.79 4.88 -10.95
CA ILE A 584 -15.73 5.99 -10.68
C ILE A 584 -17.16 5.46 -10.46
N GLU A 585 -17.60 4.48 -11.27
CA GLU A 585 -18.90 3.82 -11.07
C GLU A 585 -18.96 3.13 -9.71
N TYR A 586 -17.97 2.29 -9.37
CA TYR A 586 -18.00 1.43 -8.19
C TYR A 586 -17.88 2.20 -6.87
N VAL A 587 -17.07 3.24 -6.79
CA VAL A 587 -16.94 4.03 -5.54
C VAL A 587 -18.21 4.77 -5.14
N SER A 588 -19.14 4.95 -6.08
CA SER A 588 -20.46 5.54 -5.83
C SER A 588 -21.49 4.53 -5.32
N LYS A 589 -21.13 3.26 -5.17
CA LYS A 589 -22.01 2.17 -4.75
C LYS A 589 -21.71 1.72 -3.32
N PRO A 590 -22.70 1.20 -2.59
CA PRO A 590 -22.45 0.51 -1.33
C PRO A 590 -21.40 -0.58 -1.52
N LYS A 591 -20.39 -0.60 -0.65
CA LYS A 591 -19.28 -1.54 -0.78
C LYS A 591 -18.86 -2.15 0.56
N TYR A 592 -18.34 -3.36 0.50
CA TYR A 592 -17.56 -3.99 1.56
C TYR A 592 -16.13 -4.13 1.03
N GLU A 593 -15.15 -3.73 1.83
CA GLU A 593 -13.75 -3.74 1.42
C GLU A 593 -12.90 -4.55 2.40
N ASN A 594 -12.07 -5.42 1.84
CA ASN A 594 -11.10 -6.23 2.56
C ASN A 594 -9.69 -5.89 2.04
N SER A 595 -8.68 -6.49 2.66
CA SER A 595 -7.26 -6.30 2.34
C SER A 595 -6.85 -6.68 0.91
N TYR A 596 -7.61 -7.52 0.20
CA TYR A 596 -7.30 -7.99 -1.16
C TYR A 596 -8.51 -8.13 -2.11
N TYR A 597 -9.71 -7.76 -1.65
CA TYR A 597 -10.91 -7.75 -2.48
C TYR A 597 -11.93 -6.72 -1.99
N SER A 598 -12.84 -6.32 -2.87
CA SER A 598 -13.98 -5.47 -2.54
C SER A 598 -15.24 -5.99 -3.21
N ILE A 599 -16.36 -5.92 -2.51
CA ILE A 599 -17.68 -6.33 -2.96
C ILE A 599 -18.52 -5.07 -3.10
N PHE A 600 -19.16 -4.89 -4.24
CA PHE A 600 -20.07 -3.79 -4.51
C PHE A 600 -21.46 -4.33 -4.77
N ASP A 601 -22.44 -3.73 -4.10
CA ASP A 601 -23.84 -4.02 -4.34
C ASP A 601 -24.37 -3.11 -5.46
N ILE A 602 -24.61 -3.70 -6.64
CA ILE A 602 -25.12 -3.01 -7.82
C ILE A 602 -26.50 -3.55 -8.13
N GLU A 603 -27.39 -2.69 -8.64
CA GLU A 603 -28.82 -2.98 -8.82
C GLU A 603 -29.09 -4.36 -9.47
N ASN A 604 -28.38 -4.67 -10.56
CA ASN A 604 -28.63 -5.88 -11.36
C ASN A 604 -27.59 -7.00 -11.16
N TYR A 605 -26.52 -6.77 -10.41
CA TYR A 605 -25.45 -7.77 -10.21
C TYR A 605 -24.64 -7.47 -8.96
N TYR A 606 -24.07 -8.51 -8.36
CA TYR A 606 -22.99 -8.34 -7.40
C TYR A 606 -21.67 -8.17 -8.14
N CYS A 607 -20.85 -7.19 -7.76
CA CYS A 607 -19.54 -6.97 -8.36
C CYS A 607 -18.45 -7.25 -7.32
N LEU A 608 -17.57 -8.20 -7.62
CA LEU A 608 -16.44 -8.54 -6.78
C LEU A 608 -15.15 -8.17 -7.52
N VAL A 609 -14.37 -7.27 -6.94
CA VAL A 609 -13.05 -6.88 -7.44
C VAL A 609 -12.01 -7.60 -6.59
N ILE A 610 -11.20 -8.48 -7.20
CA ILE A 610 -10.10 -9.19 -6.55
C ILE A 610 -8.81 -8.75 -7.23
N TYR A 611 -7.81 -8.33 -6.45
CA TYR A 611 -6.51 -7.95 -7.00
C TYR A 611 -5.41 -8.78 -6.36
N ASP A 612 -4.32 -9.04 -7.07
CA ASP A 612 -3.19 -9.73 -6.51
C ASP A 612 -2.46 -8.86 -5.47
N TRP A 613 -2.76 -9.09 -4.21
CA TRP A 613 -2.20 -8.42 -3.05
C TRP A 613 -0.74 -8.76 -2.77
N ARG A 614 -0.20 -9.80 -3.41
CA ARG A 614 1.24 -10.07 -3.42
C ARG A 614 1.98 -9.03 -4.25
N VAL A 615 1.29 -8.31 -5.14
CA VAL A 615 1.89 -7.17 -5.81
C VAL A 615 1.90 -5.99 -4.86
N ILE A 616 3.12 -5.57 -4.62
CA ILE A 616 3.47 -4.57 -3.65
C ILE A 616 4.45 -3.63 -4.33
N GLU A 617 4.33 -2.35 -4.02
CA GLU A 617 5.13 -1.34 -4.65
C GLU A 617 6.58 -1.60 -4.24
N SER A 618 7.40 -1.97 -5.21
CA SER A 618 8.81 -2.31 -5.05
C SER A 618 9.12 -3.77 -4.65
N GLU A 619 8.55 -4.85 -5.22
CA GLU A 619 9.23 -6.18 -5.17
C GLU A 619 9.09 -7.19 -6.34
N THR A 620 10.18 -7.96 -6.44
CA THR A 620 10.61 -9.18 -7.15
C THR A 620 11.00 -9.13 -8.64
N ILE A 621 12.27 -9.50 -8.91
CA ILE A 621 12.83 -9.85 -10.24
C ILE A 621 12.23 -11.19 -10.74
N MET A 622 11.73 -12.02 -9.83
CA MET A 622 11.12 -13.32 -10.17
C MET A 622 9.70 -13.13 -10.68
N SER A 623 9.44 -13.63 -11.89
CA SER A 623 8.15 -13.62 -12.58
C SER A 623 7.28 -14.85 -12.29
N ASN A 624 7.82 -15.86 -11.61
CA ASN A 624 7.17 -17.17 -11.46
C ASN A 624 6.59 -17.35 -10.05
N PHE A 625 5.49 -16.65 -9.78
CA PHE A 625 4.64 -16.96 -8.63
C PHE A 625 3.59 -17.98 -9.04
N GLU A 626 3.32 -18.97 -8.19
CA GLU A 626 2.17 -19.87 -8.37
C GLU A 626 0.86 -19.06 -8.28
N ASP A 627 -0.16 -19.41 -9.05
CA ASP A 627 -1.46 -18.76 -8.95
C ASP A 627 -2.07 -18.95 -7.55
N SER A 628 -2.80 -17.93 -7.09
CA SER A 628 -3.51 -18.01 -5.82
C SER A 628 -4.96 -18.39 -6.05
N GLN A 629 -5.43 -19.42 -5.36
CA GLN A 629 -6.82 -19.83 -5.45
C GLN A 629 -7.69 -18.99 -4.51
N VAL A 630 -8.80 -18.49 -5.05
CA VAL A 630 -9.81 -17.76 -4.30
C VAL A 630 -11.15 -18.44 -4.53
N TYR A 631 -11.84 -18.75 -3.43
CA TYR A 631 -13.16 -19.38 -3.46
C TYR A 631 -14.23 -18.34 -3.15
N ILE A 632 -15.35 -18.38 -3.87
CA ILE A 632 -16.45 -17.41 -3.73
C ILE A 632 -17.76 -18.18 -3.57
N ASN A 633 -18.62 -17.76 -2.65
CA ASN A 633 -19.95 -18.35 -2.45
C ASN A 633 -20.93 -17.36 -1.78
N PHE A 634 -22.19 -17.76 -1.60
CA PHE A 634 -23.13 -17.08 -0.71
C PHE A 634 -23.12 -17.71 0.68
N LYS A 635 -23.35 -16.90 1.70
CA LYS A 635 -23.53 -17.33 3.09
C LYS A 635 -24.97 -17.79 3.32
N ASN A 636 -25.93 -17.10 2.72
CA ASN A 636 -27.33 -17.47 2.75
C ASN A 636 -27.63 -18.54 1.70
N ASN A 637 -27.93 -19.76 2.18
CA ASN A 637 -28.25 -20.90 1.32
C ASN A 637 -29.44 -20.67 0.38
N VAL A 638 -30.32 -19.70 0.65
CA VAL A 638 -31.43 -19.34 -0.25
C VAL A 638 -30.93 -18.72 -1.56
N LEU A 639 -29.75 -18.08 -1.54
CA LEU A 639 -29.11 -17.51 -2.71
C LEU A 639 -28.25 -18.54 -3.47
N ASN A 640 -28.15 -19.78 -2.99
CA ASN A 640 -27.42 -20.82 -3.71
C ASN A 640 -28.25 -21.32 -4.89
N ASP A 641 -27.89 -20.87 -6.08
CA ASP A 641 -28.55 -21.22 -7.33
C ASP A 641 -27.53 -21.08 -8.49
N LYS A 642 -28.01 -21.21 -9.72
CA LYS A 642 -27.28 -20.94 -10.96
C LYS A 642 -27.27 -19.46 -11.30
N TYR A 643 -26.09 -18.92 -11.52
CA TYR A 643 -25.87 -17.51 -11.86
C TYR A 643 -25.05 -17.39 -13.14
N LEU A 644 -25.37 -16.36 -13.93
CA LEU A 644 -24.49 -15.91 -15.01
C LEU A 644 -23.34 -15.12 -14.38
N ILE A 645 -22.11 -15.50 -14.72
CA ILE A 645 -20.88 -14.89 -14.23
C ILE A 645 -20.12 -14.31 -15.41
N VAL A 646 -19.71 -13.05 -15.27
CA VAL A 646 -18.78 -12.38 -16.19
C VAL A 646 -17.50 -12.08 -15.42
N ILE A 647 -16.37 -12.58 -15.90
CA ILE A 647 -15.05 -12.37 -15.31
C ILE A 647 -14.23 -11.54 -16.29
N GLU A 648 -13.82 -10.35 -15.86
CA GLU A 648 -12.90 -9.50 -16.59
C GLU A 648 -11.53 -9.55 -15.93
N THR A 649 -10.49 -9.86 -16.69
CA THR A 649 -9.12 -10.00 -16.19
C THR A 649 -8.22 -8.93 -16.81
N LEU A 650 -7.52 -8.21 -15.94
CA LEU A 650 -6.48 -7.23 -16.28
C LEU A 650 -5.16 -7.75 -15.71
N ASP A 651 -4.21 -8.05 -16.58
CA ASP A 651 -2.92 -8.62 -16.21
C ASP A 651 -1.81 -8.09 -17.14
N GLU A 652 -0.66 -8.76 -17.17
CA GLU A 652 0.45 -8.37 -18.07
C GLU A 652 0.12 -8.54 -19.55
N ASN A 653 -0.86 -9.37 -19.91
CA ASN A 653 -1.21 -9.66 -21.30
C ASN A 653 -2.51 -8.96 -21.75
N SER A 654 -3.37 -8.60 -20.81
CA SER A 654 -4.73 -8.16 -21.06
C SER A 654 -4.98 -6.80 -20.42
N GLY A 655 -5.33 -5.81 -21.24
CA GLY A 655 -5.57 -4.43 -20.80
C GLY A 655 -4.31 -3.67 -20.35
N ASN A 656 -3.13 -4.14 -20.73
CA ASN A 656 -1.86 -3.46 -20.52
C ASN A 656 -1.24 -3.03 -21.86
N ILE A 657 -0.98 -1.73 -22.02
CA ILE A 657 -0.45 -1.19 -23.26
C ILE A 657 0.97 -1.71 -23.56
N ASN A 658 1.77 -2.00 -22.53
CA ASN A 658 3.13 -2.50 -22.70
C ASN A 658 3.16 -3.90 -23.34
N HIS A 659 2.07 -4.66 -23.27
CA HIS A 659 1.92 -5.93 -23.98
C HIS A 659 1.72 -5.72 -25.49
N LEU A 660 0.90 -4.75 -25.85
CA LEU A 660 0.57 -4.46 -27.25
C LEU A 660 1.76 -3.81 -27.97
N ILE A 661 2.37 -2.78 -27.33
CA ILE A 661 3.52 -2.05 -27.87
C ILE A 661 4.43 -1.64 -26.71
N SER A 662 5.70 -2.07 -26.79
CA SER A 662 6.70 -1.74 -25.76
C SER A 662 6.92 -0.23 -25.65
N LYS A 663 7.31 0.21 -24.46
CA LYS A 663 7.59 1.62 -24.17
C LYS A 663 8.69 2.18 -25.08
N GLU A 664 9.72 1.40 -25.36
CA GLU A 664 10.81 1.79 -26.26
C GLU A 664 10.32 2.10 -27.68
N LEU A 665 9.39 1.32 -28.21
CA LEU A 665 8.81 1.58 -29.53
C LEU A 665 7.91 2.81 -29.52
N ARG A 666 7.07 2.97 -28.49
CA ARG A 666 6.21 4.15 -28.35
C ARG A 666 7.03 5.44 -28.33
N ASP A 667 8.15 5.43 -27.61
CA ASP A 667 9.04 6.59 -27.47
C ASP A 667 9.92 6.86 -28.70
N LYS A 668 10.06 5.90 -29.61
CA LYS A 668 10.94 6.02 -30.79
C LYS A 668 10.27 6.67 -32.00
N TYR A 669 8.95 6.60 -32.11
CA TYR A 669 8.21 7.00 -33.30
C TYR A 669 7.15 8.06 -32.99
N GLU A 670 6.80 8.85 -34.00
CA GLU A 670 5.58 9.65 -33.99
C GLU A 670 4.40 8.78 -34.45
N TRP A 671 3.25 8.94 -33.80
CA TRP A 671 2.10 8.07 -33.99
C TRP A 671 0.95 8.79 -34.67
N ASN A 672 0.39 8.15 -35.69
CA ASN A 672 -0.79 8.65 -36.38
C ASN A 672 -2.04 8.53 -35.47
N PRO A 673 -2.88 9.58 -35.33
CA PRO A 673 -4.09 9.53 -34.50
C PRO A 673 -5.07 8.40 -34.85
N SER A 674 -5.22 8.05 -36.12
CA SER A 674 -6.07 6.94 -36.56
C SER A 674 -5.53 5.58 -36.07
N LEU A 675 -4.20 5.42 -36.03
CA LEU A 675 -3.58 4.23 -35.48
C LEU A 675 -3.76 4.16 -33.96
N LEU A 676 -3.57 5.28 -33.25
CA LEU A 676 -3.82 5.37 -31.81
C LEU A 676 -5.26 4.97 -31.46
N SER A 677 -6.24 5.50 -32.19
CA SER A 677 -7.66 5.14 -32.01
C SER A 677 -7.93 3.65 -32.28
N LYS A 678 -7.28 3.05 -33.29
CA LYS A 678 -7.39 1.60 -33.53
C LYS A 678 -6.82 0.80 -32.38
N ILE A 679 -5.64 1.17 -31.88
CA ILE A 679 -4.98 0.48 -30.76
C ILE A 679 -5.82 0.58 -29.49
N ASP A 680 -6.45 1.73 -29.26
CA ASP A 680 -7.36 1.94 -28.13
C ASP A 680 -8.54 0.94 -28.13
N ASN A 681 -9.05 0.56 -29.32
CA ASN A 681 -10.11 -0.45 -29.44
C ASN A 681 -9.66 -1.87 -29.08
N TYR A 682 -8.36 -2.16 -29.07
CA TYR A 682 -7.77 -3.45 -28.71
C TYR A 682 -7.24 -3.49 -27.27
N LEU A 683 -7.04 -2.34 -26.63
CA LEU A 683 -6.68 -2.26 -25.23
C LEU A 683 -7.91 -2.58 -24.36
N LYS A 684 -8.14 -3.86 -24.09
CA LYS A 684 -9.32 -4.36 -23.35
C LYS A 684 -8.91 -5.45 -22.35
N PRO A 685 -9.67 -5.62 -21.24
CA PRO A 685 -9.51 -6.78 -20.38
C PRO A 685 -9.85 -8.07 -21.14
N ALA A 686 -9.29 -9.20 -20.70
CA ALA A 686 -9.77 -10.51 -21.13
C ALA A 686 -11.12 -10.79 -20.47
N ILE A 687 -12.08 -11.35 -21.22
CA ILE A 687 -13.45 -11.58 -20.74
C ILE A 687 -13.80 -13.05 -20.86
N GLU A 688 -14.24 -13.64 -19.75
CA GLU A 688 -14.84 -14.97 -19.68
C GLU A 688 -16.29 -14.83 -19.20
N ILE A 689 -17.23 -15.51 -19.87
CA ILE A 689 -18.64 -15.56 -19.47
C ILE A 689 -19.02 -17.02 -19.28
N LYS A 690 -19.59 -17.36 -18.11
CA LYS A 690 -20.02 -18.73 -17.78
C LYS A 690 -21.23 -18.76 -16.86
N GLU A 691 -21.91 -19.90 -16.83
CA GLU A 691 -22.87 -20.23 -15.77
C GLU A 691 -22.13 -20.96 -14.64
N HIS A 692 -22.46 -20.63 -13.38
CA HIS A 692 -21.97 -21.37 -12.21
C HIS A 692 -23.13 -21.66 -11.26
N ASN A 693 -23.16 -22.87 -10.70
CA ASN A 693 -24.14 -23.27 -9.71
C ASN A 693 -23.53 -23.25 -8.30
N PHE A 694 -23.88 -22.24 -7.51
CA PHE A 694 -23.40 -22.11 -6.13
C PHE A 694 -23.97 -23.18 -5.17
N SER A 695 -24.99 -23.94 -5.61
CA SER A 695 -25.47 -25.12 -4.87
C SER A 695 -24.50 -26.30 -4.93
N ASP A 696 -23.71 -26.43 -6.00
CA ASP A 696 -22.86 -27.59 -6.22
C ASP A 696 -21.50 -27.40 -5.51
N ASN A 697 -20.89 -26.24 -5.68
CA ASN A 697 -19.61 -25.86 -5.08
C ASN A 697 -19.35 -24.35 -5.14
N SER A 698 -18.35 -23.90 -4.39
CA SER A 698 -17.84 -22.52 -4.48
C SER A 698 -17.19 -22.26 -5.83
N LEU A 699 -17.37 -21.05 -6.36
CA LEU A 699 -16.67 -20.58 -7.56
C LEU A 699 -15.18 -20.43 -7.24
N ASN A 700 -14.32 -21.13 -7.98
CA ASN A 700 -12.87 -21.05 -7.83
C ASN A 700 -12.27 -20.12 -8.90
N ILE A 701 -11.44 -19.17 -8.46
CA ILE A 701 -10.69 -18.24 -9.30
C ILE A 701 -9.21 -18.40 -9.01
N ASN A 702 -8.43 -18.69 -10.06
CA ASN A 702 -6.97 -18.69 -9.99
C ASN A 702 -6.47 -17.27 -10.29
N VAL A 703 -6.14 -16.52 -9.24
CA VAL A 703 -5.58 -15.17 -9.35
C VAL A 703 -4.11 -15.27 -9.74
N THR A 704 -3.81 -14.88 -10.98
CA THR A 704 -2.44 -14.83 -11.52
C THR A 704 -1.64 -13.67 -10.92
N PHE A 705 -0.32 -13.72 -11.09
CA PHE A 705 0.56 -12.67 -10.60
C PHE A 705 0.33 -11.33 -11.32
N ASN A 706 0.26 -10.23 -10.57
CA ASN A 706 0.00 -8.88 -11.09
C ASN A 706 -1.31 -8.72 -11.86
N ALA A 707 -2.34 -9.45 -11.44
CA ALA A 707 -3.66 -9.38 -12.04
C ALA A 707 -4.72 -8.71 -11.14
N LEU A 708 -5.72 -8.13 -11.79
CA LEU A 708 -6.96 -7.61 -11.23
C LEU A 708 -8.12 -8.32 -11.95
N TYR A 709 -9.01 -8.93 -11.17
CA TYR A 709 -10.22 -9.59 -11.63
C TYR A 709 -11.43 -8.78 -11.21
N ILE A 710 -12.33 -8.52 -12.15
CA ILE A 710 -13.64 -7.91 -11.89
C ILE A 710 -14.68 -8.97 -12.24
N ILE A 711 -15.36 -9.50 -11.22
CA ILE A 711 -16.30 -10.60 -11.33
C ILE A 711 -17.70 -10.05 -11.10
N LYS A 712 -18.57 -10.18 -12.11
CA LYS A 712 -19.97 -9.76 -12.05
C LYS A 712 -20.85 -10.99 -11.97
N ILE A 713 -21.72 -11.05 -10.96
CA ILE A 713 -22.63 -12.16 -10.71
C ILE A 713 -24.06 -11.62 -10.83
N GLY A 714 -24.76 -11.98 -11.90
CA GLY A 714 -26.07 -11.40 -12.24
C GLY A 714 -27.15 -11.76 -11.22
N LYS A 715 -27.82 -10.77 -10.63
CA LYS A 715 -28.95 -11.02 -9.72
C LYS A 715 -30.14 -11.59 -10.50
N LYS A 716 -30.91 -12.46 -9.84
CA LYS A 716 -32.12 -13.07 -10.42
C LYS A 716 -33.34 -12.18 -10.26
#